data_AF-A0A4R5DAM4-F1
#
_entry.id   AF-A0A4R5DAM4-F1
#
_cell.length_a   1.000
_cell.length_b   1.000
_cell.length_c   1.000
_cell.angle_alpha   90.00
_cell.angle_beta   90.00
_cell.angle_gamma   90.00
#
_symmetry.space_group_name_H-M   'P 1'
#
loop_
_entity.id
_entity.type
_entity.pdbx_description
1 polymer ?
#
loop_
_entity_poly.entity_id
_entity_poly.type
_entity_poly.pdbx_seq_one_letter_code
_entity_poly.pdbx_strand_id
1 'polypeptide(L)'
;MRAKSLVTAGALVALTVTGLTGVTGDVTADAEPTAGAEPASASTAKGPIGWDVYRRLDLLPVLPTGVRTLQFSSYDRTGGNADAVAGSCLRTTADGCVIAEASGAGEVQSIWFTRDLADPGNVTSLGRLVIELDGRVVVDAPAQDVVDGELGAPFVYPLVANRDQSSGGVSVRVPMPFRESMRITTTENAQFYHVTYRAFADAEGVRTFDPADRAEDVIAMLRRAGTADPKPPAEHPLTASHSATLPAGGSIELGRLRGPGVIDELALRIPQIVGPDRSPTVRDDGRGFRKPGHSQFTVAIDARNTGVRLTRRVNTFWAATQVADVSVDGVPAGSWPHLPSTNAPRWTDATLELPAALTAGRSSVTVHTDAVDSIFGSFEEFHYWVDSRVGDEWVRTDVVDIGPEAAESEAAHGYAIEGQLWAGAQWNPYPPTGEPEPIATSDALLRDLRVRVSVDGATTVDAPLGEFFGTGLGEYPVRSLFFAVDTAPDGWYRSWWPMPFVRSARVELVNTSDLDVELVDGAVRWHRNARTAIGLGPRGDLGTFRATALAGATVEHRDWRFLDTRGQGRFVGVSHTMLGEQLPGSINSRGYLEGDERVHVDGAASPQLHGTGTEDFYEGAWYFATGPFSNPFTGNTAAEVQELGCAWLCDSAYRLMIGDAVPFSAALRFGIEHGGANEWPGSYGSTAFWYGRELPAATVTDSVDVGDPASEAAHGYTGAAGEPGAVTTLTAVFEGDDDDVEVTDHGRATTDPVHFTVHTDRHHALVELRRRFDRAVSYQSADVYVDGRWAGRWLAPNGNPHQRWAEDTFALPPALTRGRSELEVRLEPAPGGPAWHAARYDVLSTA
;
A
#
# COMPACT_ATOMS: atom_id res chain seq x y z
N MET A 1 -22.08 45.67 44.64
CA MET A 1 -23.42 45.33 45.16
C MET A 1 -24.48 46.26 44.56
N ARG A 2 -25.13 45.83 43.47
CA ARG A 2 -26.33 46.38 42.80
C ARG A 2 -26.90 45.18 42.01
N ALA A 3 -28.10 44.66 42.26
CA ALA A 3 -29.47 45.16 42.04
C ALA A 3 -30.10 44.61 40.73
N LYS A 4 -31.08 43.71 40.95
CA LYS A 4 -32.39 43.52 40.27
C LYS A 4 -32.51 42.91 38.86
N SER A 5 -33.66 42.26 38.71
CA SER A 5 -34.06 41.21 37.77
C SER A 5 -35.08 41.66 36.70
N LEU A 6 -35.23 40.79 35.68
CA LEU A 6 -36.43 40.42 34.88
C LEU A 6 -37.08 41.44 33.91
N VAL A 7 -37.35 41.00 32.67
CA VAL A 7 -38.70 40.64 32.09
C VAL A 7 -38.62 40.51 30.55
N THR A 8 -39.34 39.51 30.03
CA THR A 8 -39.63 39.11 28.64
C THR A 8 -40.79 39.87 27.98
N ALA A 9 -40.81 40.01 26.63
CA ALA A 9 -41.93 39.65 25.71
C ALA A 9 -41.93 40.40 24.34
N GLY A 10 -42.06 39.65 23.23
CA GLY A 10 -43.20 39.71 22.29
C GLY A 10 -43.33 40.76 21.16
N ALA A 11 -43.16 40.27 19.92
CA ALA A 11 -44.00 40.46 18.70
C ALA A 11 -43.92 41.71 17.77
N LEU A 12 -43.54 41.41 16.51
CA LEU A 12 -44.02 41.84 15.15
C LEU A 12 -44.70 43.21 14.92
N VAL A 13 -44.24 43.95 13.89
CA VAL A 13 -44.99 44.40 12.66
C VAL A 13 -44.16 45.43 11.85
N ALA A 14 -44.27 45.34 10.52
CA ALA A 14 -43.62 46.12 9.46
C ALA A 14 -44.14 47.57 9.27
N LEU A 15 -43.33 48.48 8.68
CA LEU A 15 -43.69 49.31 7.49
C LEU A 15 -42.55 50.25 7.01
N THR A 16 -42.23 50.15 5.72
CA THR A 16 -41.93 51.16 4.66
C THR A 16 -41.24 52.53 4.91
N VAL A 17 -40.12 52.71 4.18
CA VAL A 17 -39.78 53.70 3.11
C VAL A 17 -39.71 55.24 3.38
N THR A 18 -38.55 55.80 2.95
CA THR A 18 -38.17 57.16 2.49
C THR A 18 -37.86 58.31 3.47
N GLY A 19 -36.69 58.93 3.26
CA GLY A 19 -36.35 60.29 3.71
C GLY A 19 -34.86 60.65 3.59
N LEU A 20 -34.42 61.04 2.40
CA LEU A 20 -33.09 61.60 2.09
C LEU A 20 -32.79 62.91 2.85
N THR A 21 -31.53 63.09 3.26
CA THR A 21 -30.64 64.22 2.88
C THR A 21 -29.22 63.88 3.30
N GLY A 22 -28.26 64.01 2.37
CA GLY A 22 -26.90 63.48 2.51
C GLY A 22 -25.88 64.49 3.02
N VAL A 23 -24.65 63.99 3.24
CA VAL A 23 -23.37 64.69 3.04
C VAL A 23 -22.32 63.65 2.64
N THR A 24 -21.45 64.11 1.75
CA THR A 24 -20.37 63.51 0.97
C THR A 24 -19.30 62.70 1.70
N GLY A 25 -18.84 61.63 1.06
CA GLY A 25 -17.56 60.96 1.34
C GLY A 25 -17.47 59.59 0.65
N ASP A 26 -16.92 59.54 -0.56
CA ASP A 26 -16.50 58.30 -1.20
C ASP A 26 -15.43 57.63 -0.33
N VAL A 27 -15.73 56.45 0.21
CA VAL A 27 -14.76 55.52 0.76
C VAL A 27 -14.83 54.28 -0.11
N THR A 28 -13.84 54.15 -0.99
CA THR A 28 -13.45 52.86 -1.58
C THR A 28 -13.10 51.92 -0.44
N ALA A 29 -13.97 50.94 -0.17
CA ALA A 29 -13.61 49.82 0.68
C ALA A 29 -12.70 48.88 -0.14
N ASP A 30 -11.43 48.85 0.23
CA ASP A 30 -10.48 47.83 -0.21
C ASP A 30 -11.07 46.45 0.10
N ALA A 31 -11.34 45.69 -0.95
CA ALA A 31 -11.58 44.26 -0.83
C ALA A 31 -10.25 43.62 -0.40
N GLU A 32 -10.26 42.95 0.75
CA GLU A 32 -9.19 42.04 1.12
C GLU A 32 -8.98 41.02 -0.01
N PRO A 33 -7.72 40.70 -0.36
CA PRO A 33 -7.45 39.74 -1.41
C PRO A 33 -7.92 38.36 -0.92
N THR A 34 -9.00 37.86 -1.51
CA THR A 34 -9.31 36.43 -1.53
C THR A 34 -8.05 35.71 -2.01
N ALA A 35 -7.46 34.88 -1.15
CA ALA A 35 -6.38 33.97 -1.52
C ALA A 35 -6.78 33.27 -2.82
N GLY A 36 -5.98 33.51 -3.87
CA GLY A 36 -6.29 33.09 -5.22
C GLY A 36 -6.41 31.58 -5.26
N ALA A 37 -7.59 31.07 -5.60
CA ALA A 37 -7.71 29.77 -6.20
C ALA A 37 -6.86 29.81 -7.47
N GLU A 38 -5.74 29.08 -7.46
CA GLU A 38 -4.91 28.87 -8.63
C GLU A 38 -5.83 28.36 -9.78
N PRO A 39 -5.75 28.93 -11.00
CA PRO A 39 -6.58 28.46 -12.10
C PRO A 39 -6.33 26.96 -12.30
N ALA A 40 -7.41 26.17 -12.28
CA ALA A 40 -7.36 24.73 -12.53
C ALA A 40 -6.48 24.46 -13.76
N SER A 41 -5.35 23.79 -13.53
CA SER A 41 -4.42 23.35 -14.56
C SER A 41 -5.21 22.61 -15.64
N ALA A 42 -5.13 23.08 -16.89
CA ALA A 42 -5.67 22.34 -18.03
C ALA A 42 -5.02 20.95 -18.03
N SER A 43 -5.81 19.87 -18.11
CA SER A 43 -5.23 18.53 -17.96
C SER A 43 -4.19 18.31 -19.05
N THR A 44 -2.95 18.07 -18.62
CA THR A 44 -1.86 17.76 -19.54
C THR A 44 -2.04 16.33 -20.04
N ALA A 45 -1.34 15.97 -21.11
CA ALA A 45 -1.31 14.59 -21.61
C ALA A 45 -0.80 13.57 -20.54
N LYS A 46 -0.16 14.06 -19.47
CA LYS A 46 0.36 13.28 -18.35
C LYS A 46 -0.68 12.98 -17.27
N GLY A 47 -1.89 13.53 -17.39
CA GLY A 47 -2.91 13.49 -16.35
C GLY A 47 -2.64 14.46 -15.19
N PRO A 48 -3.29 14.24 -14.02
CA PRO A 48 -3.08 15.05 -12.83
C PRO A 48 -1.65 14.93 -12.25
N ILE A 49 -1.11 16.05 -11.76
CA ILE A 49 0.26 16.20 -11.23
C ILE A 49 0.18 16.88 -9.86
N GLY A 50 1.00 16.45 -8.91
CA GLY A 50 1.02 16.93 -7.54
C GLY A 50 -0.30 16.64 -6.84
N TRP A 51 -0.79 17.60 -6.06
CA TRP A 51 -2.05 17.48 -5.33
C TRP A 51 -3.28 17.27 -6.21
N ASP A 52 -3.22 17.58 -7.51
CA ASP A 52 -4.32 17.31 -8.43
C ASP A 52 -4.60 15.81 -8.59
N VAL A 53 -3.63 14.93 -8.30
CA VAL A 53 -3.85 13.48 -8.21
C VAL A 53 -5.00 13.14 -7.26
N TYR A 54 -5.13 13.88 -6.16
CA TYR A 54 -6.20 13.69 -5.16
C TYR A 54 -7.37 14.65 -5.33
N ARG A 55 -7.15 15.85 -5.88
CA ARG A 55 -8.23 16.84 -6.12
C ARG A 55 -9.07 16.49 -7.36
N ARG A 56 -8.50 15.74 -8.31
CA ARG A 56 -9.12 15.37 -9.60
C ARG A 56 -9.31 13.87 -9.76
N LEU A 57 -9.81 13.21 -8.73
CA LEU A 57 -10.17 11.78 -8.76
C LEU A 57 -11.27 11.46 -9.79
N ASP A 58 -12.01 12.47 -10.28
CA ASP A 58 -12.91 12.35 -11.43
C ASP A 58 -12.18 12.03 -12.74
N LEU A 59 -10.88 12.35 -12.84
CA LEU A 59 -10.02 12.09 -14.01
C LEU A 59 -9.30 10.74 -13.96
N LEU A 60 -9.59 9.89 -12.97
CA LEU A 60 -8.98 8.55 -12.90
C LEU A 60 -9.15 7.70 -14.18
N PRO A 61 -10.26 7.82 -14.95
CA PRO A 61 -10.39 7.11 -16.21
C PRO A 61 -9.48 7.61 -17.35
N VAL A 62 -8.82 8.76 -17.20
CA VAL A 62 -7.88 9.28 -18.22
C VAL A 62 -6.64 8.38 -18.28
N LEU A 63 -6.33 7.89 -19.48
CA LEU A 63 -5.13 7.13 -19.82
C LEU A 63 -4.01 8.11 -20.19
N PRO A 64 -3.02 8.33 -19.30
CA PRO A 64 -1.97 9.29 -19.57
C PRO A 64 -1.01 8.78 -20.67
N THR A 65 -0.38 9.72 -21.36
CA THR A 65 0.70 9.46 -22.32
C THR A 65 1.97 10.18 -21.87
N GLY A 66 3.13 9.62 -22.15
CA GLY A 66 4.41 10.19 -21.71
C GLY A 66 4.61 10.12 -20.20
N VAL A 67 4.04 9.09 -19.56
CA VAL A 67 4.17 8.80 -18.14
C VAL A 67 4.55 7.33 -17.97
N ARG A 68 5.55 7.06 -17.14
CA ARG A 68 5.90 5.70 -16.68
C ARG A 68 6.01 5.72 -15.16
N THR A 69 5.59 4.65 -14.52
CA THR A 69 5.76 4.47 -13.07
C THR A 69 6.94 3.55 -12.84
N LEU A 70 7.88 3.98 -12.00
CA LEU A 70 9.16 3.31 -11.75
C LEU A 70 9.39 3.22 -10.24
N GLN A 71 10.14 2.20 -9.80
CA GLN A 71 10.48 2.00 -8.40
C GLN A 71 11.99 1.83 -8.22
N PHE A 72 12.52 2.44 -7.17
CA PHE A 72 13.75 2.00 -6.54
C PHE A 72 13.38 1.17 -5.32
N SER A 73 13.98 0.01 -5.17
CA SER A 73 13.78 -0.83 -4.00
C SER A 73 15.08 -1.53 -3.60
N SER A 74 15.05 -2.14 -2.43
CA SER A 74 16.18 -2.91 -1.90
C SER A 74 16.22 -4.37 -2.34
N TYR A 75 15.37 -4.78 -3.29
CA TYR A 75 15.24 -6.17 -3.76
C TYR A 75 16.59 -6.87 -3.97
N ASP A 76 16.61 -8.17 -3.72
CA ASP A 76 17.78 -9.00 -3.85
C ASP A 76 18.25 -9.07 -5.31
N ARG A 77 19.39 -8.41 -5.57
CA ARG A 77 20.02 -8.38 -6.89
C ARG A 77 20.44 -9.77 -7.38
N THR A 78 20.48 -10.79 -6.53
CA THR A 78 20.76 -12.17 -6.94
C THR A 78 19.54 -12.93 -7.45
N GLY A 79 18.32 -12.41 -7.24
CA GLY A 79 17.05 -13.09 -7.53
C GLY A 79 16.54 -13.97 -6.38
N GLY A 80 17.16 -13.91 -5.20
CA GLY A 80 16.68 -14.57 -3.99
C GLY A 80 15.80 -13.67 -3.13
N ASN A 81 15.82 -13.92 -1.82
CA ASN A 81 15.00 -13.22 -0.81
C ASN A 81 15.87 -12.47 0.23
N ALA A 82 17.07 -12.04 -0.16
CA ALA A 82 17.98 -11.27 0.69
C ALA A 82 17.79 -9.75 0.48
N ASP A 83 16.56 -9.26 0.64
CA ASP A 83 16.16 -7.90 0.28
C ASP A 83 16.66 -6.82 1.26
N ALA A 84 17.23 -7.24 2.39
CA ALA A 84 17.93 -6.39 3.35
C ALA A 84 19.45 -6.57 3.31
N VAL A 85 20.05 -6.28 2.16
CA VAL A 85 21.51 -6.33 1.99
C VAL A 85 22.19 -5.00 2.30
N ALA A 86 23.43 -5.09 2.81
CA ALA A 86 24.34 -3.96 3.00
C ALA A 86 24.63 -3.16 1.71
N GLY A 87 24.20 -3.67 0.54
CA GLY A 87 24.32 -3.06 -0.79
C GLY A 87 23.08 -2.35 -1.31
N SER A 88 22.03 -2.14 -0.50
CA SER A 88 20.78 -1.49 -0.95
C SER A 88 20.93 0.01 -1.31
N CYS A 89 22.05 0.64 -0.96
CA CYS A 89 22.39 1.99 -1.44
C CYS A 89 22.74 1.96 -2.92
N LEU A 90 22.19 2.89 -3.71
CA LEU A 90 22.69 3.14 -5.07
C LEU A 90 24.17 3.56 -5.01
N ARG A 91 24.50 4.43 -4.05
CA ARG A 91 25.87 4.81 -3.69
C ARG A 91 25.91 5.44 -2.30
N THR A 92 27.08 5.44 -1.66
CA THR A 92 27.33 6.19 -0.42
C THR A 92 28.02 7.51 -0.73
N THR A 93 27.58 8.57 -0.07
CA THR A 93 28.13 9.93 -0.16
C THR A 93 28.54 10.42 1.22
N ALA A 94 29.11 11.63 1.30
CA ALA A 94 29.36 12.28 2.58
C ALA A 94 28.06 12.54 3.38
N ASP A 95 26.92 12.66 2.67
CA ASP A 95 25.61 12.95 3.25
C ASP A 95 24.81 11.68 3.59
N GLY A 96 25.35 10.49 3.26
CA GLY A 96 24.74 9.19 3.56
C GLY A 96 24.49 8.30 2.34
N CYS A 97 23.55 7.37 2.49
CA CYS A 97 23.11 6.39 1.51
C CYS A 97 22.10 7.00 0.52
N VAL A 98 22.45 7.09 -0.76
CA VAL A 98 21.50 7.48 -1.81
C VAL A 98 20.64 6.27 -2.16
N ILE A 99 19.33 6.37 -1.97
CA ILE A 99 18.36 5.29 -2.19
C ILE A 99 17.53 5.48 -3.46
N ALA A 100 17.44 6.71 -3.97
CA ALA A 100 16.79 6.99 -5.25
C ALA A 100 17.45 8.19 -5.93
N GLU A 101 17.70 8.09 -7.24
CA GLU A 101 18.26 9.18 -8.04
C GLU A 101 17.73 9.11 -9.47
N ALA A 102 17.09 10.17 -9.95
CA ALA A 102 16.52 10.24 -11.30
C ALA A 102 16.79 11.59 -11.96
N SER A 103 16.93 11.59 -13.29
CA SER A 103 17.04 12.78 -14.13
C SER A 103 15.83 12.94 -15.04
N GLY A 104 15.50 14.19 -15.38
CA GLY A 104 14.30 14.54 -16.13
C GLY A 104 13.14 14.94 -15.22
N ALA A 105 11.99 15.20 -15.83
CA ALA A 105 10.78 15.56 -15.10
C ALA A 105 10.10 14.33 -14.52
N GLY A 106 9.51 14.45 -13.34
CA GLY A 106 8.82 13.36 -12.67
C GLY A 106 8.10 13.78 -11.40
N GLU A 107 7.66 12.80 -10.63
CA GLU A 107 6.95 13.02 -9.36
C GLU A 107 7.05 11.82 -8.43
N VAL A 108 7.62 12.00 -7.24
CA VAL A 108 7.61 10.99 -6.17
C VAL A 108 6.17 10.76 -5.74
N GLN A 109 5.74 9.50 -5.63
CA GLN A 109 4.38 9.11 -5.25
C GLN A 109 4.32 8.42 -3.90
N SER A 110 5.25 7.52 -3.65
CA SER A 110 5.34 6.81 -2.39
C SER A 110 6.78 6.55 -2.02
N ILE A 111 7.05 6.61 -0.72
CA ILE A 111 8.26 6.11 -0.09
C ILE A 111 7.79 5.19 1.03
N TRP A 112 8.35 3.99 1.12
CA TRP A 112 8.08 3.04 2.20
C TRP A 112 9.40 2.57 2.81
N PHE A 113 9.39 2.29 4.11
CA PHE A 113 10.52 1.76 4.86
C PHE A 113 10.07 0.72 5.89
N THR A 114 10.99 -0.20 6.21
CA THR A 114 11.07 -0.85 7.52
C THR A 114 12.54 -1.02 7.90
N ARG A 115 12.85 -1.14 9.19
CA ARG A 115 14.24 -1.15 9.65
C ARG A 115 14.50 -2.05 10.84
N ASP A 116 13.92 -1.75 11.99
CA ASP A 116 14.20 -2.50 13.21
C ASP A 116 13.27 -3.72 13.33
N LEU A 117 13.84 -4.92 13.28
CA LEU A 117 13.08 -6.17 13.50
C LEU A 117 12.59 -6.29 14.95
N ALA A 118 13.37 -5.80 15.92
CA ALA A 118 13.00 -5.89 17.33
C ALA A 118 11.90 -4.88 17.69
N ASP A 119 11.76 -3.83 16.89
CA ASP A 119 10.73 -2.80 17.05
C ASP A 119 10.15 -2.37 15.68
N PRO A 120 9.26 -3.19 15.07
CA PRO A 120 8.64 -2.89 13.79
C PRO A 120 8.10 -1.46 13.69
N GLY A 121 8.42 -0.77 12.61
CA GLY A 121 8.03 0.63 12.37
C GLY A 121 8.91 1.68 13.05
N ASN A 122 9.90 1.27 13.85
CA ASN A 122 10.98 2.16 14.30
C ASN A 122 12.05 2.27 13.20
N VAL A 123 12.15 3.48 12.65
CA VAL A 123 13.09 3.85 11.60
C VAL A 123 14.11 4.89 12.06
N THR A 124 14.26 5.09 13.37
CA THR A 124 15.26 6.02 13.95
C THR A 124 16.68 5.72 13.45
N SER A 125 16.99 4.44 13.26
CA SER A 125 18.29 3.96 12.77
C SER A 125 18.58 4.32 11.30
N LEU A 126 17.60 4.84 10.54
CA LEU A 126 17.86 5.44 9.22
C LEU A 126 18.57 6.80 9.32
N GLY A 127 18.48 7.44 10.49
CA GLY A 127 18.91 8.82 10.69
C GLY A 127 17.98 9.80 9.99
N ARG A 128 18.56 10.72 9.20
CA ARG A 128 17.80 11.75 8.49
C ARG A 128 17.34 11.25 7.13
N LEU A 129 16.11 11.57 6.76
CA LEU A 129 15.60 11.48 5.40
C LEU A 129 15.76 12.85 4.72
N VAL A 130 16.52 12.87 3.63
CA VAL A 130 16.76 14.08 2.82
C VAL A 130 16.17 13.85 1.43
N ILE A 131 15.24 14.71 1.02
CA ILE A 131 14.65 14.72 -0.33
C ILE A 131 15.06 16.02 -1.02
N GLU A 132 15.81 15.90 -2.11
CA GLU A 132 16.24 17.00 -2.95
C GLU A 132 15.59 16.89 -4.34
N LEU A 133 14.87 17.95 -4.73
CA LEU A 133 14.21 18.07 -6.02
C LEU A 133 14.73 19.31 -6.74
N ASP A 134 15.18 19.16 -7.98
CA ASP A 134 15.70 20.26 -8.81
C ASP A 134 16.80 21.10 -8.11
N GLY A 135 17.68 20.41 -7.36
CA GLY A 135 18.75 21.03 -6.58
C GLY A 135 18.28 21.73 -5.30
N ARG A 136 17.00 21.59 -4.92
CA ARG A 136 16.43 22.16 -3.69
C ARG A 136 16.03 21.06 -2.71
N VAL A 137 16.52 21.16 -1.48
CA VAL A 137 16.08 20.32 -0.38
C VAL A 137 14.65 20.69 0.03
N VAL A 138 13.73 19.73 -0.07
CA VAL A 138 12.31 19.90 0.28
C VAL A 138 11.91 19.15 1.56
N VAL A 139 12.67 18.12 1.94
CA VAL A 139 12.58 17.44 3.23
C VAL A 139 14.00 17.24 3.74
N ASP A 140 14.23 17.57 5.01
CA ASP A 140 15.47 17.29 5.74
C ASP A 140 15.13 17.20 7.23
N ALA A 141 14.82 15.99 7.68
CA ALA A 141 14.34 15.71 9.04
C ALA A 141 14.71 14.28 9.46
N PRO A 142 14.70 13.94 10.76
CA PRO A 142 14.76 12.54 11.19
C PRO A 142 13.67 11.71 10.49
N ALA A 143 14.03 10.55 9.95
CA ALA A 143 13.08 9.72 9.21
C ALA A 143 11.85 9.35 10.06
N GLN A 144 12.08 9.08 11.35
CA GLN A 144 11.03 8.79 12.33
C GLN A 144 10.02 9.94 12.45
N ASP A 145 10.49 11.18 12.65
CA ASP A 145 9.64 12.37 12.75
C ASP A 145 8.77 12.60 11.50
N VAL A 146 9.30 12.28 10.31
CA VAL A 146 8.55 12.39 9.04
C VAL A 146 7.36 11.42 9.05
N VAL A 147 7.58 10.16 9.39
CA VAL A 147 6.54 9.12 9.31
C VAL A 147 5.55 9.17 10.47
N ASP A 148 5.96 9.69 11.63
CA ASP A 148 5.06 9.97 12.76
C ASP A 148 4.22 11.24 12.56
N GLY A 149 4.55 12.04 11.54
CA GLY A 149 3.81 13.23 11.16
C GLY A 149 4.12 14.47 12.00
N GLU A 150 5.26 14.48 12.69
CA GLU A 150 5.73 15.57 13.56
C GLU A 150 6.09 16.84 12.77
N LEU A 151 6.33 16.72 11.47
CA LEU A 151 6.55 17.86 10.56
C LEU A 151 5.25 18.68 10.34
N GLY A 152 4.08 18.12 10.64
CA GLY A 152 2.80 18.73 10.34
C GLY A 152 2.47 18.71 8.84
N ALA A 153 1.31 19.26 8.50
CA ALA A 153 0.79 19.20 7.13
C ALA A 153 1.78 19.80 6.10
N PRO A 154 2.05 19.10 4.97
CA PRO A 154 1.32 17.94 4.47
C PRO A 154 1.76 16.56 4.99
N PHE A 155 2.84 16.48 5.79
CA PHE A 155 3.37 15.24 6.36
C PHE A 155 2.60 14.85 7.63
N VAL A 156 1.33 14.46 7.48
CA VAL A 156 0.48 13.96 8.57
C VAL A 156 -0.38 12.81 8.08
N TYR A 157 -0.82 11.94 8.99
CA TYR A 157 -1.76 10.88 8.64
C TYR A 157 -3.05 11.43 7.99
N PRO A 158 -3.50 10.87 6.85
CA PRO A 158 -3.06 9.60 6.24
C PRO A 158 -2.08 9.74 5.05
N LEU A 159 -1.42 10.89 4.86
CA LEU A 159 -0.38 11.06 3.84
C LEU A 159 0.99 10.55 4.29
N VAL A 160 1.19 10.37 5.59
CA VAL A 160 2.26 9.54 6.16
C VAL A 160 1.62 8.52 7.09
N ALA A 161 2.24 7.35 7.23
CA ALA A 161 1.77 6.32 8.14
C ALA A 161 2.94 5.74 8.94
N ASN A 162 2.71 5.52 10.23
CA ASN A 162 3.66 4.89 11.14
C ASN A 162 3.24 3.46 11.52
N ARG A 163 3.99 2.85 12.45
CA ARG A 163 3.78 1.47 12.95
C ARG A 163 2.31 1.10 13.15
N ASP A 164 1.58 1.91 13.91
CA ASP A 164 0.21 1.59 14.35
C ASP A 164 -0.82 1.78 13.24
N GLN A 165 -0.46 2.55 12.22
CA GLN A 165 -1.34 2.90 11.11
C GLN A 165 -1.17 1.94 9.93
N SER A 166 0.03 1.41 9.69
CA SER A 166 0.35 0.53 8.57
C SER A 166 1.01 -0.78 8.98
N SER A 167 0.80 -1.23 10.22
CA SER A 167 1.23 -2.55 10.70
C SER A 167 2.70 -2.90 10.46
N GLY A 168 3.57 -2.13 11.12
CA GLY A 168 5.01 -2.37 11.17
C GLY A 168 5.79 -1.71 10.03
N GLY A 169 5.17 -1.46 8.88
CA GLY A 169 5.73 -0.62 7.82
C GLY A 169 5.49 0.86 8.11
N VAL A 170 6.30 1.72 7.51
CA VAL A 170 6.07 3.18 7.53
C VAL A 170 6.11 3.75 6.12
N SER A 171 5.30 4.77 5.83
CA SER A 171 5.19 5.30 4.47
C SER A 171 4.97 6.81 4.38
N VAL A 172 5.31 7.38 3.22
CA VAL A 172 5.06 8.76 2.81
C VAL A 172 4.42 8.75 1.43
N ARG A 173 3.20 9.30 1.31
CA ARG A 173 2.38 9.38 0.08
C ARG A 173 2.11 10.83 -0.38
N VAL A 174 2.97 11.75 0.04
CA VAL A 174 2.97 13.14 -0.43
C VAL A 174 3.48 13.19 -1.87
N PRO A 175 2.69 13.65 -2.86
CA PRO A 175 3.14 13.74 -4.24
C PRO A 175 4.13 14.90 -4.38
N MET A 176 5.37 14.60 -4.77
CA MET A 176 6.45 15.59 -4.85
C MET A 176 6.99 15.70 -6.29
N PRO A 177 6.39 16.57 -7.13
CA PRO A 177 6.80 16.76 -8.51
C PRO A 177 8.15 17.47 -8.63
N PHE A 178 8.90 17.16 -9.68
CA PHE A 178 10.21 17.73 -10.00
C PHE A 178 10.38 17.85 -11.52
N ARG A 179 11.16 18.83 -11.97
CA ARG A 179 11.28 19.20 -13.40
C ARG A 179 12.54 18.66 -14.06
N GLU A 180 13.61 18.48 -13.29
CA GLU A 180 14.97 18.24 -13.77
C GLU A 180 15.62 17.06 -13.05
N SER A 181 15.45 16.94 -11.73
CA SER A 181 16.06 15.86 -10.97
C SER A 181 15.39 15.56 -9.63
N MET A 182 15.59 14.32 -9.18
CA MET A 182 15.24 13.84 -7.85
C MET A 182 16.45 13.11 -7.27
N ARG A 183 16.76 13.39 -6.00
CA ARG A 183 17.68 12.59 -5.18
C ARG A 183 17.11 12.42 -3.77
N ILE A 184 17.06 11.17 -3.31
CA ILE A 184 16.62 10.82 -1.95
C ILE A 184 17.75 10.09 -1.24
N THR A 185 18.08 10.56 -0.04
CA THR A 185 19.20 10.09 0.77
C THR A 185 18.73 9.81 2.19
N THR A 186 19.19 8.70 2.76
CA THR A 186 19.13 8.42 4.20
C THR A 186 20.52 8.54 4.81
N THR A 187 20.66 8.95 6.07
CA THR A 187 21.99 9.01 6.72
C THR A 187 22.67 7.65 6.72
N GLU A 188 21.94 6.62 7.13
CA GLU A 188 22.40 5.23 7.15
C GLU A 188 21.77 4.43 6.01
N ASN A 189 22.34 3.27 5.69
CA ASN A 189 21.74 2.33 4.73
C ASN A 189 20.30 1.98 5.16
N ALA A 190 19.33 1.97 4.24
CA ALA A 190 17.93 1.75 4.59
C ALA A 190 17.54 0.31 4.93
N GLN A 191 18.33 -0.69 4.52
CA GLN A 191 17.96 -2.11 4.43
C GLN A 191 16.74 -2.28 3.54
N PHE A 192 15.52 -2.16 4.06
CA PHE A 192 14.28 -2.31 3.30
C PHE A 192 13.70 -0.94 2.94
N TYR A 193 13.49 -0.71 1.64
CA TYR A 193 12.79 0.49 1.18
C TYR A 193 12.19 0.30 -0.19
N HIS A 194 11.13 1.07 -0.46
CA HIS A 194 10.64 1.36 -1.81
C HIS A 194 10.56 2.87 -2.01
N VAL A 195 10.92 3.37 -3.18
CA VAL A 195 10.64 4.72 -3.67
C VAL A 195 9.97 4.59 -5.01
N THR A 196 8.65 4.80 -5.07
CA THR A 196 7.88 4.78 -6.32
C THR A 196 7.68 6.20 -6.83
N TYR A 197 7.95 6.42 -8.11
CA TYR A 197 7.81 7.72 -8.75
C TYR A 197 7.27 7.59 -10.18
N ARG A 198 6.68 8.67 -10.68
CA ARG A 198 6.32 8.81 -12.09
C ARG A 198 7.44 9.54 -12.82
N ALA A 199 7.90 9.00 -13.95
CA ALA A 199 8.75 9.71 -14.89
C ALA A 199 7.88 10.31 -16.01
N PHE A 200 8.18 11.54 -16.40
CA PHE A 200 7.46 12.28 -17.43
C PHE A 200 8.35 12.53 -18.66
N ALA A 201 7.76 12.44 -19.85
CA ALA A 201 8.48 12.66 -21.12
C ALA A 201 9.06 14.07 -21.28
N ASP A 202 8.51 15.06 -20.57
CA ASP A 202 9.01 16.44 -20.54
C ASP A 202 8.53 17.17 -19.27
N ALA A 203 9.08 18.37 -19.04
CA ALA A 203 8.72 19.21 -17.89
C ALA A 203 7.50 20.14 -18.14
N GLU A 204 6.79 20.02 -19.27
CA GLU A 204 5.64 20.88 -19.57
C GLU A 204 4.50 20.59 -18.59
N GLY A 205 4.01 21.65 -17.93
CA GLY A 205 2.95 21.55 -16.91
C GLY A 205 3.40 21.02 -15.55
N VAL A 206 4.69 20.71 -15.37
CA VAL A 206 5.25 20.22 -14.10
C VAL A 206 5.80 21.40 -13.30
N ARG A 207 5.44 21.51 -12.04
CA ARG A 207 6.02 22.47 -11.09
C ARG A 207 6.73 21.69 -10.00
N THR A 208 7.93 22.12 -9.60
CA THR A 208 8.66 21.53 -8.48
C THR A 208 7.82 21.64 -7.21
N PHE A 209 7.86 20.60 -6.39
CA PHE A 209 7.12 20.53 -5.13
C PHE A 209 7.36 21.76 -4.24
N ASP A 210 6.25 22.31 -3.75
CA ASP A 210 6.25 23.39 -2.78
C ASP A 210 5.84 22.84 -1.39
N PRO A 211 6.78 22.69 -0.43
CA PRO A 211 6.49 22.22 0.91
C PRO A 211 5.66 23.24 1.72
N ALA A 212 5.45 24.46 1.20
CA ALA A 212 4.53 25.42 1.82
C ALA A 212 3.04 25.11 1.55
N ASP A 213 2.71 24.32 0.53
CA ASP A 213 1.33 23.83 0.32
C ASP A 213 1.04 22.73 1.35
N ARG A 214 0.19 23.07 2.32
CA ARG A 214 -0.22 22.20 3.41
C ARG A 214 -1.23 21.13 3.00
N ALA A 215 -1.88 21.28 1.83
CA ALA A 215 -2.87 20.34 1.29
C ALA A 215 -3.97 19.91 2.28
N GLU A 216 -4.46 20.85 3.10
CA GLU A 216 -5.44 20.58 4.16
C GLU A 216 -6.77 20.04 3.61
N ASP A 217 -7.15 20.45 2.40
CA ASP A 217 -8.32 19.95 1.68
C ASP A 217 -8.19 18.46 1.31
N VAL A 218 -7.00 18.05 0.84
CA VAL A 218 -6.67 16.66 0.53
C VAL A 218 -6.66 15.82 1.80
N ILE A 219 -6.00 16.29 2.86
CA ILE A 219 -5.96 15.58 4.15
C ILE A 219 -7.38 15.39 4.71
N ALA A 220 -8.20 16.43 4.67
CA ALA A 220 -9.59 16.34 5.13
C ALA A 220 -10.43 15.37 4.28
N MET A 221 -10.18 15.27 2.98
CA MET A 221 -10.81 14.29 2.11
C MET A 221 -10.36 12.86 2.45
N LEU A 222 -9.05 12.61 2.56
CA LEU A 222 -8.53 11.26 2.83
C LEU A 222 -8.95 10.74 4.22
N ARG A 223 -9.10 11.61 5.23
CA ARG A 223 -9.64 11.22 6.55
C ARG A 223 -11.09 10.75 6.51
N ARG A 224 -11.83 11.05 5.43
CA ARG A 224 -13.19 10.56 5.18
C ARG A 224 -13.23 9.32 4.28
N ALA A 225 -12.08 8.76 3.92
CA ALA A 225 -12.05 7.48 3.21
C ALA A 225 -12.83 6.41 4.00
N GLY A 226 -13.53 5.54 3.26
CA GLY A 226 -14.48 4.60 3.81
C GLY A 226 -15.89 5.16 4.09
N THR A 227 -16.09 6.47 4.17
CA THR A 227 -17.36 7.05 4.65
C THR A 227 -18.04 8.01 3.67
N ALA A 228 -17.34 8.44 2.62
CA ALA A 228 -17.88 9.34 1.61
C ALA A 228 -17.22 9.14 0.24
N ASP A 229 -17.95 9.51 -0.82
CA ASP A 229 -17.39 9.60 -2.18
C ASP A 229 -16.24 10.64 -2.19
N PRO A 230 -15.02 10.26 -2.59
CA PRO A 230 -13.87 11.16 -2.57
C PRO A 230 -13.81 12.10 -3.79
N LYS A 231 -14.63 11.87 -4.82
CA LYS A 231 -14.61 12.63 -6.07
C LYS A 231 -15.27 14.01 -5.90
N PRO A 232 -14.90 15.00 -6.73
CA PRO A 232 -15.70 16.21 -6.87
C PRO A 232 -17.18 15.88 -7.12
N PRO A 233 -18.14 16.60 -6.50
CA PRO A 233 -19.56 16.30 -6.66
C PRO A 233 -20.01 16.35 -8.12
N ALA A 234 -20.71 15.32 -8.57
CA ALA A 234 -21.30 15.26 -9.90
C ALA A 234 -22.49 16.23 -10.03
N GLU A 235 -22.65 16.84 -11.21
CA GLU A 235 -23.82 17.65 -11.53
C GLU A 235 -25.04 16.75 -11.81
N HIS A 236 -26.15 17.01 -11.12
CA HIS A 236 -27.44 16.33 -11.34
C HIS A 236 -27.36 14.78 -11.33
N PRO A 237 -26.87 14.16 -10.24
CA PRO A 237 -26.81 12.70 -10.15
C PRO A 237 -28.22 12.09 -10.17
N LEU A 238 -28.31 10.92 -10.76
CA LEU A 238 -29.48 10.06 -10.83
C LEU A 238 -29.20 8.81 -10.00
N THR A 239 -30.24 8.25 -9.37
CA THR A 239 -30.14 7.04 -8.56
C THR A 239 -31.22 6.05 -8.94
N ALA A 240 -30.86 4.77 -8.99
CA ALA A 240 -31.79 3.64 -9.06
C ALA A 240 -31.57 2.80 -7.80
N SER A 241 -32.67 2.44 -7.12
CA SER A 241 -32.65 1.63 -5.90
C SER A 241 -33.50 0.38 -6.09
N HIS A 242 -33.05 -0.74 -5.52
CA HIS A 242 -33.68 -2.04 -5.63
C HIS A 242 -33.58 -2.78 -4.29
N SER A 243 -34.61 -3.55 -3.98
CA SER A 243 -34.59 -4.53 -2.90
C SER A 243 -35.26 -5.80 -3.40
N ALA A 244 -34.68 -6.95 -3.07
CA ALA A 244 -35.15 -8.24 -3.55
C ALA A 244 -34.50 -9.41 -2.81
N THR A 245 -35.16 -10.56 -2.86
CA THR A 245 -34.50 -11.85 -2.65
C THR A 245 -33.93 -12.32 -3.98
N LEU A 246 -32.63 -12.58 -4.00
CA LEU A 246 -31.86 -13.08 -5.12
C LEU A 246 -31.66 -14.59 -4.93
N PRO A 247 -32.38 -15.45 -5.68
CA PRO A 247 -32.28 -16.89 -5.49
C PRO A 247 -30.90 -17.43 -5.84
N ALA A 248 -30.54 -18.59 -5.28
CA ALA A 248 -29.37 -19.36 -5.67
C ALA A 248 -29.28 -19.53 -7.21
N GLY A 249 -28.12 -19.29 -7.79
CA GLY A 249 -27.89 -19.32 -9.25
C GLY A 249 -28.55 -18.17 -10.04
N GLY A 250 -29.23 -17.24 -9.39
CA GLY A 250 -29.95 -16.13 -10.02
C GLY A 250 -29.10 -14.88 -10.28
N SER A 251 -29.71 -13.88 -10.93
CA SER A 251 -29.16 -12.52 -10.98
C SER A 251 -30.26 -11.46 -10.81
N ILE A 252 -29.87 -10.30 -10.30
CA ILE A 252 -30.71 -9.10 -10.24
C ILE A 252 -30.02 -7.94 -10.95
N GLU A 253 -30.79 -7.19 -11.73
CA GLU A 253 -30.35 -5.93 -12.33
C GLU A 253 -30.61 -4.78 -11.35
N LEU A 254 -29.54 -4.14 -10.89
CA LEU A 254 -29.58 -2.98 -9.99
C LEU A 254 -29.74 -1.66 -10.75
N GLY A 255 -29.40 -1.64 -12.03
CA GLY A 255 -29.56 -0.46 -12.86
C GLY A 255 -29.27 -0.72 -14.33
N ARG A 256 -30.05 -0.06 -15.19
CA ARG A 256 -29.83 -0.01 -16.64
C ARG A 256 -29.84 1.43 -17.12
N LEU A 257 -28.65 1.89 -17.44
CA LEU A 257 -28.33 3.29 -17.72
C LEU A 257 -28.25 3.49 -19.24
N ARG A 258 -28.62 4.68 -19.73
CA ARG A 258 -28.64 4.99 -21.17
C ARG A 258 -28.06 6.35 -21.49
N GLY A 259 -27.34 6.41 -22.61
CA GLY A 259 -26.63 7.60 -23.09
C GLY A 259 -25.28 7.78 -22.41
N PRO A 260 -24.51 8.80 -22.82
CA PRO A 260 -23.17 9.02 -22.31
C PRO A 260 -23.20 9.49 -20.84
N GLY A 261 -22.43 8.83 -19.98
CA GLY A 261 -22.48 9.05 -18.54
C GLY A 261 -21.37 8.32 -17.78
N VAL A 262 -21.37 8.50 -16.46
CA VAL A 262 -20.42 7.87 -15.54
C VAL A 262 -21.20 7.29 -14.37
N ILE A 263 -20.97 6.02 -14.05
CA ILE A 263 -21.42 5.43 -12.77
C ILE A 263 -20.51 6.00 -11.69
N ASP A 264 -21.10 6.61 -10.67
CA ASP A 264 -20.39 7.29 -9.59
C ASP A 264 -20.30 6.45 -8.33
N GLU A 265 -21.30 5.60 -8.09
CA GLU A 265 -21.42 4.80 -6.87
C GLU A 265 -22.26 3.54 -7.08
N LEU A 266 -21.80 2.44 -6.47
CA LEU A 266 -22.58 1.24 -6.17
C LEU A 266 -22.65 1.10 -4.64
N ALA A 267 -23.84 0.91 -4.09
CA ALA A 267 -24.05 0.70 -2.66
C ALA A 267 -24.97 -0.50 -2.43
N LEU A 268 -24.60 -1.41 -1.51
CA LEU A 268 -25.35 -2.64 -1.21
C LEU A 268 -25.51 -2.83 0.31
N ARG A 269 -26.66 -3.39 0.71
CA ARG A 269 -26.96 -3.87 2.08
C ARG A 269 -27.44 -5.31 2.03
N ILE A 270 -26.64 -6.20 2.60
CA ILE A 270 -26.89 -7.65 2.61
C ILE A 270 -26.71 -8.13 4.05
N PRO A 271 -27.74 -8.06 4.91
CA PRO A 271 -27.62 -8.31 6.34
C PRO A 271 -27.34 -9.79 6.71
N GLN A 272 -27.39 -10.69 5.73
CA GLN A 272 -27.05 -12.10 5.90
C GLN A 272 -25.54 -12.33 5.98
N ILE A 273 -24.74 -11.41 5.45
CA ILE A 273 -23.29 -11.47 5.55
C ILE A 273 -22.92 -10.87 6.91
N VAL A 274 -22.15 -11.60 7.70
CA VAL A 274 -21.69 -11.21 9.02
C VAL A 274 -20.19 -11.49 9.16
N GLY A 275 -19.50 -10.65 9.92
CA GLY A 275 -18.10 -10.86 10.29
C GLY A 275 -17.94 -11.60 11.63
N PRO A 276 -16.73 -12.08 11.95
CA PRO A 276 -16.43 -12.59 13.28
C PRO A 276 -16.59 -11.49 14.34
N ASP A 277 -17.08 -11.85 15.52
CA ASP A 277 -17.14 -10.94 16.67
C ASP A 277 -15.73 -10.43 16.99
N ARG A 278 -15.53 -9.13 16.79
CA ARG A 278 -14.26 -8.46 17.06
C ARG A 278 -14.03 -8.37 18.56
N SER A 279 -13.35 -9.36 19.11
CA SER A 279 -12.75 -9.22 20.44
C SER A 279 -11.81 -8.01 20.43
N PRO A 280 -11.96 -7.07 21.37
CA PRO A 280 -11.15 -5.86 21.37
C PRO A 280 -9.67 -6.22 21.47
N THR A 281 -8.85 -5.64 20.59
CA THR A 281 -7.40 -5.65 20.75
C THR A 281 -7.05 -4.85 21.99
N VAL A 282 -6.37 -5.47 22.93
CA VAL A 282 -5.91 -4.82 24.16
C VAL A 282 -4.43 -4.56 24.02
N ARG A 283 -4.02 -3.32 24.27
CA ARG A 283 -2.62 -2.97 24.47
C ARG A 283 -2.26 -3.26 25.92
N ASP A 284 -1.16 -3.95 26.14
CA ASP A 284 -0.62 -4.15 27.49
C ASP A 284 0.90 -4.08 27.47
N ASP A 285 1.47 -3.47 28.49
CA ASP A 285 2.91 -3.38 28.70
C ASP A 285 3.36 -4.46 29.68
N GLY A 286 4.62 -4.88 29.60
CA GLY A 286 5.08 -6.06 30.32
C GLY A 286 6.58 -6.15 30.52
N ARG A 287 6.99 -7.19 31.27
CA ARG A 287 8.37 -7.62 31.45
C ARG A 287 8.50 -9.12 31.28
N GLY A 288 9.66 -9.58 30.80
CA GLY A 288 9.94 -10.99 30.58
C GLY A 288 11.27 -11.42 31.18
N PHE A 289 11.32 -12.61 31.77
CA PHE A 289 12.54 -13.23 32.33
C PHE A 289 12.64 -14.72 31.98
N ARG A 290 13.80 -15.33 32.15
CA ARG A 290 14.00 -16.77 31.92
C ARG A 290 14.82 -17.42 33.02
N LYS A 291 14.80 -18.74 33.10
CA LYS A 291 15.63 -19.49 34.07
C LYS A 291 17.14 -19.31 33.78
N PRO A 292 17.99 -19.02 34.81
CA PRO A 292 17.61 -18.66 36.18
C PRO A 292 17.12 -17.20 36.24
N GLY A 293 15.86 -17.03 36.66
CA GLY A 293 15.20 -15.73 36.73
C GLY A 293 13.86 -15.87 37.42
N HIS A 294 13.46 -14.82 38.12
CA HIS A 294 12.26 -14.79 38.93
C HIS A 294 11.71 -13.37 39.06
N SER A 295 10.46 -13.26 39.49
CA SER A 295 9.87 -12.00 39.92
C SER A 295 9.20 -12.14 41.29
N GLN A 296 8.99 -11.01 41.96
CA GLN A 296 8.20 -10.94 43.18
C GLN A 296 7.42 -9.64 43.25
N PHE A 297 6.25 -9.69 43.89
CA PHE A 297 5.44 -8.51 44.21
C PHE A 297 4.48 -8.81 45.38
N THR A 298 4.02 -7.78 46.07
CA THR A 298 3.12 -7.88 47.23
C THR A 298 1.74 -7.38 46.86
N VAL A 299 0.71 -8.18 47.15
CA VAL A 299 -0.69 -7.86 46.82
C VAL A 299 -1.57 -7.78 48.05
N ALA A 300 -2.58 -6.92 48.00
CA ALA A 300 -3.63 -6.81 49.00
C ALA A 300 -4.70 -7.89 48.82
N ILE A 301 -5.15 -8.44 49.95
CA ILE A 301 -6.23 -9.44 50.01
C ILE A 301 -7.17 -9.12 51.18
N ASP A 302 -8.41 -9.60 51.13
CA ASP A 302 -9.35 -9.40 52.24
C ASP A 302 -8.99 -10.37 53.39
N ALA A 303 -8.80 -9.87 54.62
CA ALA A 303 -8.48 -10.71 55.77
C ALA A 303 -9.54 -11.79 56.10
N ARG A 304 -10.76 -11.62 55.57
CA ARG A 304 -11.88 -12.57 55.69
C ARG A 304 -11.93 -13.57 54.53
N ASN A 305 -10.95 -13.56 53.62
CA ASN A 305 -10.93 -14.46 52.48
C ASN A 305 -10.98 -15.93 52.92
N THR A 306 -11.70 -16.75 52.15
CA THR A 306 -11.68 -18.21 52.25
C THR A 306 -10.87 -18.86 51.12
N GLY A 307 -10.32 -18.04 50.24
CA GLY A 307 -9.47 -18.39 49.11
C GLY A 307 -9.11 -17.13 48.33
N VAL A 308 -8.01 -17.18 47.59
CA VAL A 308 -7.54 -16.09 46.73
C VAL A 308 -7.26 -16.65 45.34
N ARG A 309 -7.74 -15.96 44.30
CA ARG A 309 -7.40 -16.21 42.90
C ARG A 309 -6.40 -15.18 42.47
N LEU A 310 -5.29 -15.67 41.93
CA LEU A 310 -4.35 -14.89 41.18
C LEU A 310 -4.60 -15.18 39.70
N THR A 311 -5.08 -14.20 38.95
CA THR A 311 -5.29 -14.33 37.50
C THR A 311 -4.28 -13.45 36.79
N ARG A 312 -3.61 -13.98 35.78
CA ARG A 312 -2.64 -13.23 34.97
C ARG A 312 -3.07 -13.19 33.52
N ARG A 313 -2.75 -12.10 32.83
CA ARG A 313 -2.82 -12.03 31.37
C ARG A 313 -1.59 -12.71 30.76
N VAL A 314 -1.80 -13.49 29.69
CA VAL A 314 -0.77 -14.27 29.01
C VAL A 314 -0.87 -14.08 27.50
N ASN A 315 0.27 -13.87 26.84
CA ASN A 315 0.38 -13.97 25.38
C ASN A 315 0.44 -15.44 24.96
N THR A 316 -0.55 -15.89 24.18
CA THR A 316 -0.69 -17.28 23.72
C THR A 316 0.39 -17.74 22.74
N PHE A 317 1.11 -16.85 22.05
CA PHE A 317 2.13 -17.24 21.06
C PHE A 317 3.27 -18.03 21.71
N TRP A 318 3.65 -17.65 22.94
CA TRP A 318 4.69 -18.33 23.72
C TRP A 318 4.15 -19.11 24.91
N ALA A 319 2.83 -19.22 25.09
CA ALA A 319 2.24 -19.71 26.34
C ALA A 319 2.54 -21.18 26.66
N ALA A 320 2.89 -21.98 25.65
CA ALA A 320 3.36 -23.35 25.84
C ALA A 320 4.73 -23.43 26.54
N THR A 321 5.48 -22.33 26.63
CA THR A 321 6.80 -22.27 27.28
C THR A 321 6.84 -21.34 28.50
N GLN A 322 5.69 -20.90 29.03
CA GLN A 322 5.61 -19.97 30.16
C GLN A 322 5.26 -20.68 31.48
N VAL A 323 6.14 -21.60 31.89
CA VAL A 323 5.98 -22.41 33.11
C VAL A 323 6.80 -21.83 34.25
N ALA A 324 6.17 -21.60 35.40
CA ALA A 324 6.85 -21.15 36.61
C ALA A 324 6.24 -21.73 37.87
N ASP A 325 7.07 -21.93 38.89
CA ASP A 325 6.63 -22.26 40.23
C ASP A 325 6.25 -20.97 40.97
N VAL A 326 5.19 -21.04 41.78
CA VAL A 326 4.69 -19.90 42.55
C VAL A 326 4.79 -20.21 44.04
N SER A 327 5.38 -19.28 44.80
CA SER A 327 5.38 -19.32 46.26
C SER A 327 4.74 -18.06 46.84
N VAL A 328 4.16 -18.20 48.03
CA VAL A 328 3.53 -17.13 48.80
C VAL A 328 4.25 -17.00 50.13
N ASP A 329 4.80 -15.82 50.40
CA ASP A 329 5.65 -15.52 51.57
C ASP A 329 6.75 -16.59 51.80
N GLY A 330 7.35 -17.06 50.69
CA GLY A 330 8.41 -18.08 50.69
C GLY A 330 7.93 -19.54 50.86
N VAL A 331 6.62 -19.80 50.87
CA VAL A 331 6.05 -21.14 50.95
C VAL A 331 5.44 -21.55 49.61
N PRO A 332 5.74 -22.74 49.06
CA PRO A 332 5.16 -23.19 47.78
C PRO A 332 3.63 -23.11 47.76
N ALA A 333 3.08 -22.47 46.74
CA ALA A 333 1.66 -22.18 46.60
C ALA A 333 1.03 -22.82 45.35
N GLY A 334 1.82 -23.08 44.30
CA GLY A 334 1.34 -23.74 43.09
C GLY A 334 2.32 -23.56 41.95
N SER A 335 1.84 -23.73 40.73
CA SER A 335 2.62 -23.45 39.53
C SER A 335 1.71 -22.99 38.39
N TRP A 336 2.30 -22.23 37.48
CA TRP A 336 1.72 -21.88 36.19
C TRP A 336 2.01 -23.00 35.20
N PRO A 337 1.01 -23.74 34.72
CA PRO A 337 1.23 -24.88 33.82
C PRO A 337 1.47 -24.44 32.37
N HIS A 338 1.84 -25.39 31.51
CA HIS A 338 1.81 -25.19 30.07
C HIS A 338 0.38 -24.85 29.61
N LEU A 339 0.26 -23.80 28.79
CA LEU A 339 -0.98 -23.46 28.11
C LEU A 339 -0.86 -23.79 26.61
N PRO A 340 -1.98 -24.04 25.91
CA PRO A 340 -1.95 -24.21 24.47
C PRO A 340 -1.33 -22.97 23.79
N SER A 341 -0.36 -23.19 22.91
CA SER A 341 0.15 -22.13 22.04
C SER A 341 -0.73 -21.97 20.81
N THR A 342 -0.89 -20.74 20.34
CA THR A 342 -1.57 -20.43 19.08
C THR A 342 -0.58 -19.92 18.05
N ASN A 343 -0.89 -20.08 16.76
CA ASN A 343 -0.04 -19.64 15.65
C ASN A 343 -0.05 -18.12 15.41
N ALA A 344 -0.79 -17.37 16.23
CA ALA A 344 -0.86 -15.90 16.25
C ALA A 344 -0.97 -15.42 17.70
N PRO A 345 -0.39 -14.27 18.08
CA PRO A 345 -0.43 -13.79 19.45
C PRO A 345 -1.84 -13.33 19.83
N ARG A 346 -2.35 -13.85 20.94
CA ARG A 346 -3.63 -13.49 21.55
C ARG A 346 -3.45 -13.30 23.05
N TRP A 347 -4.33 -12.50 23.64
CA TRP A 347 -4.48 -12.50 25.08
C TRP A 347 -5.33 -13.68 25.53
N THR A 348 -4.88 -14.34 26.58
CA THR A 348 -5.70 -15.23 27.39
C THR A 348 -5.43 -14.95 28.86
N ASP A 349 -6.34 -15.36 29.73
CA ASP A 349 -6.17 -15.22 31.16
C ASP A 349 -5.96 -16.60 31.80
N ALA A 350 -4.95 -16.70 32.66
CA ALA A 350 -4.65 -17.91 33.41
C ALA A 350 -4.86 -17.66 34.91
N THR A 351 -5.65 -18.50 35.57
CA THR A 351 -5.96 -18.38 37.00
C THR A 351 -5.28 -19.48 37.81
N LEU A 352 -4.61 -19.09 38.88
CA LEU A 352 -4.10 -19.94 39.94
C LEU A 352 -4.86 -19.65 41.25
N GLU A 353 -5.44 -20.67 41.88
CA GLU A 353 -6.01 -20.54 43.22
C GLU A 353 -4.92 -20.77 44.26
N LEU A 354 -4.67 -19.77 45.10
CA LEU A 354 -3.69 -19.87 46.18
C LEU A 354 -4.26 -20.71 47.33
N PRO A 355 -3.46 -21.61 47.94
CA PRO A 355 -3.92 -22.42 49.06
C PRO A 355 -4.42 -21.55 50.21
N ALA A 356 -5.64 -21.78 50.67
CA ALA A 356 -6.26 -20.97 51.75
C ALA A 356 -5.41 -20.93 53.04
N ALA A 357 -4.62 -21.98 53.31
CA ALA A 357 -3.70 -22.02 54.45
C ALA A 357 -2.60 -20.93 54.39
N LEU A 358 -2.30 -20.40 53.20
CA LEU A 358 -1.30 -19.35 52.96
C LEU A 358 -1.93 -17.94 52.95
N THR A 359 -3.25 -17.81 52.86
CA THR A 359 -3.94 -16.51 52.70
C THR A 359 -4.93 -16.21 53.82
N ALA A 360 -5.40 -17.20 54.58
CA ALA A 360 -6.40 -17.02 55.62
C ALA A 360 -5.95 -16.04 56.72
N GLY A 361 -6.80 -15.06 57.03
CA GLY A 361 -6.54 -14.07 58.08
C GLY A 361 -5.50 -13.00 57.72
N ARG A 362 -4.96 -13.02 56.50
CA ARG A 362 -3.95 -12.05 56.03
C ARG A 362 -4.60 -10.94 55.22
N SER A 363 -4.08 -9.73 55.33
CA SER A 363 -4.50 -8.56 54.56
C SER A 363 -3.61 -8.28 53.34
N SER A 364 -2.47 -8.95 53.24
CA SER A 364 -1.54 -8.88 52.12
C SER A 364 -0.67 -10.13 52.08
N VAL A 365 -0.15 -10.47 50.90
CA VAL A 365 0.78 -11.57 50.69
C VAL A 365 1.82 -11.21 49.63
N THR A 366 3.05 -11.67 49.77
CA THR A 366 4.09 -11.56 48.73
C THR A 366 4.07 -12.80 47.86
N VAL A 367 3.84 -12.60 46.56
CA VAL A 367 3.91 -13.62 45.52
C VAL A 367 5.32 -13.62 44.93
N HIS A 368 5.90 -14.79 44.79
CA HIS A 368 7.19 -15.02 44.12
C HIS A 368 7.01 -16.05 43.01
N THR A 369 7.52 -15.75 41.82
CA THR A 369 7.36 -16.55 40.61
C THR A 369 8.72 -16.94 40.04
N ASP A 370 9.03 -18.23 40.03
CA ASP A 370 10.32 -18.79 39.59
C ASP A 370 10.16 -19.51 38.24
N ALA A 371 10.87 -19.05 37.19
CA ALA A 371 10.79 -19.69 35.88
C ALA A 371 11.33 -21.14 35.90
N VAL A 372 10.56 -22.11 35.39
CA VAL A 372 10.88 -23.54 35.43
C VAL A 372 11.36 -24.06 34.08
N ASP A 373 10.59 -23.83 33.02
CA ASP A 373 10.86 -24.25 31.64
C ASP A 373 10.58 -23.07 30.71
N SER A 374 11.62 -22.62 30.01
CA SER A 374 11.58 -21.49 29.09
C SER A 374 12.68 -21.63 28.03
N ILE A 375 12.92 -22.85 27.54
CA ILE A 375 14.12 -23.21 26.75
C ILE A 375 14.20 -22.43 25.42
N PHE A 376 13.08 -21.90 24.92
CA PHE A 376 13.01 -21.11 23.68
C PHE A 376 12.33 -19.72 23.82
N GLY A 377 11.98 -19.27 25.05
CA GLY A 377 11.26 -17.99 25.28
C GLY A 377 11.43 -17.42 26.70
N SER A 378 10.81 -16.28 27.01
CA SER A 378 10.70 -15.73 28.37
C SER A 378 9.34 -16.05 29.02
N PHE A 379 9.32 -16.16 30.35
CA PHE A 379 8.10 -16.02 31.15
C PHE A 379 7.74 -14.54 31.19
N GLU A 380 6.56 -14.20 30.68
CA GLU A 380 6.12 -12.81 30.50
C GLU A 380 5.05 -12.44 31.53
N GLU A 381 5.16 -11.24 32.06
CA GLU A 381 4.24 -10.67 33.03
C GLU A 381 3.77 -9.31 32.53
N PHE A 382 2.45 -9.12 32.51
CA PHE A 382 1.81 -7.88 32.07
C PHE A 382 0.89 -7.38 33.17
N HIS A 383 -0.19 -8.14 33.42
CA HIS A 383 -1.24 -7.71 34.32
C HIS A 383 -1.73 -8.86 35.18
N TYR A 384 -1.89 -8.60 36.48
CA TYR A 384 -2.45 -9.52 37.46
C TYR A 384 -3.69 -8.95 38.11
N TRP A 385 -4.69 -9.81 38.26
CA TRP A 385 -5.90 -9.57 39.01
C TRP A 385 -5.94 -10.47 40.24
N VAL A 386 -6.16 -9.87 41.40
CA VAL A 386 -6.20 -10.58 42.68
C VAL A 386 -7.61 -10.51 43.23
N ASP A 387 -8.29 -11.64 43.24
CA ASP A 387 -9.66 -11.76 43.73
C ASP A 387 -9.68 -12.54 45.05
N SER A 388 -10.22 -11.96 46.11
CA SER A 388 -10.45 -12.64 47.39
C SER A 388 -11.88 -13.17 47.46
N ARG A 389 -12.05 -14.42 47.90
CA ARG A 389 -13.38 -15.00 48.14
C ARG A 389 -13.93 -14.59 49.49
N VAL A 390 -14.91 -13.68 49.52
CA VAL A 390 -15.54 -13.16 50.73
C VAL A 390 -17.00 -13.61 50.76
N GLY A 391 -17.31 -14.56 51.64
CA GLY A 391 -18.59 -15.27 51.58
C GLY A 391 -18.67 -16.15 50.32
N ASP A 392 -19.74 -16.01 49.55
CA ASP A 392 -19.96 -16.78 48.31
C ASP A 392 -19.52 -16.03 47.04
N GLU A 393 -18.97 -14.81 47.17
CA GLU A 393 -18.56 -13.98 46.04
C GLU A 393 -17.03 -13.84 45.92
N TRP A 394 -16.56 -13.73 44.68
CA TRP A 394 -15.19 -13.32 44.37
C TRP A 394 -15.16 -11.81 44.20
N VAL A 395 -14.35 -11.13 45.02
CA VAL A 395 -14.22 -9.68 45.01
C VAL A 395 -12.79 -9.33 44.62
N ARG A 396 -12.64 -8.46 43.62
CA ARG A 396 -11.35 -7.88 43.26
C ARG A 396 -10.78 -7.11 44.44
N THR A 397 -9.69 -7.58 45.01
CA THR A 397 -9.00 -6.93 46.14
C THR A 397 -7.76 -6.17 45.73
N ASP A 398 -7.13 -6.56 44.62
CA ASP A 398 -5.98 -5.83 44.09
C ASP A 398 -5.77 -6.04 42.59
N VAL A 399 -4.98 -5.16 41.99
CA VAL A 399 -4.57 -5.21 40.59
C VAL A 399 -3.09 -4.82 40.50
N VAL A 400 -2.27 -5.68 39.92
CA VAL A 400 -0.86 -5.40 39.69
C VAL A 400 -0.61 -5.29 38.20
N ASP A 401 -0.30 -4.09 37.76
CA ASP A 401 0.16 -3.80 36.40
C ASP A 401 1.69 -3.76 36.38
N ILE A 402 2.32 -4.42 35.42
CA ILE A 402 3.77 -4.67 35.33
C ILE A 402 4.24 -4.20 33.97
N GLY A 403 5.27 -3.35 33.92
CA GLY A 403 5.80 -2.80 32.68
C GLY A 403 6.44 -1.42 32.86
N PRO A 404 7.34 -1.00 31.96
CA PRO A 404 7.87 0.37 31.87
C PRO A 404 6.85 1.51 32.06
N GLU A 405 5.66 1.38 31.49
CA GLU A 405 4.57 2.36 31.53
C GLU A 405 3.75 2.28 32.83
N ALA A 406 3.84 1.16 33.54
CA ALA A 406 3.17 0.88 34.80
C ALA A 406 4.10 1.04 36.03
N ALA A 407 5.18 1.83 35.91
CA ALA A 407 6.19 1.97 36.96
C ALA A 407 5.65 2.38 38.35
N GLU A 408 4.54 3.13 38.39
CA GLU A 408 3.87 3.48 39.64
C GLU A 408 3.20 2.26 40.31
N SER A 409 2.59 1.37 39.52
CA SER A 409 2.03 0.10 40.00
C SER A 409 3.14 -0.82 40.48
N GLU A 410 4.23 -0.96 39.71
CA GLU A 410 5.39 -1.76 40.12
C GLU A 410 5.95 -1.28 41.47
N ALA A 411 6.12 0.03 41.64
CA ALA A 411 6.60 0.61 42.89
C ALA A 411 5.63 0.40 44.06
N ALA A 412 4.31 0.52 43.83
CA ALA A 412 3.28 0.34 44.85
C ALA A 412 3.24 -1.10 45.40
N HIS A 413 3.51 -2.09 44.56
CA HIS A 413 3.51 -3.51 44.93
C HIS A 413 4.90 -4.06 45.27
N GLY A 414 5.94 -3.21 45.22
CA GLY A 414 7.32 -3.63 45.45
C GLY A 414 7.79 -4.68 44.44
N TYR A 415 7.35 -4.55 43.18
CA TYR A 415 7.73 -5.44 42.10
C TYR A 415 9.24 -5.46 41.91
N ALA A 416 9.83 -6.65 41.87
CA ALA A 416 11.23 -6.85 41.59
C ALA A 416 11.40 -8.05 40.64
N ILE A 417 12.35 -7.94 39.72
CA ILE A 417 12.64 -8.94 38.69
C ILE A 417 14.15 -9.19 38.64
N GLU A 418 14.55 -10.46 38.56
CA GLU A 418 15.92 -10.90 38.30
C GLU A 418 15.96 -11.74 37.02
N GLY A 419 16.99 -11.53 36.19
CA GLY A 419 17.13 -12.23 34.91
C GLY A 419 16.20 -11.70 33.81
N GLN A 420 15.84 -10.41 33.86
CA GLN A 420 15.02 -9.76 32.83
C GLN A 420 15.71 -9.84 31.45
N LEU A 421 14.92 -10.22 30.45
CA LEU A 421 15.31 -10.27 29.04
C LEU A 421 14.57 -9.25 28.19
N TRP A 422 13.34 -8.92 28.57
CA TRP A 422 12.44 -8.12 27.76
C TRP A 422 11.60 -7.19 28.63
N ALA A 423 11.24 -6.03 28.08
CA ALA A 423 10.19 -5.15 28.58
C ALA A 423 9.63 -4.32 27.43
N GLY A 424 8.31 -4.10 27.39
CA GLY A 424 7.66 -3.30 26.36
C GLY A 424 6.19 -3.66 26.14
N ALA A 425 5.53 -2.92 25.25
CA ALA A 425 4.11 -3.09 24.97
C ALA A 425 3.83 -4.12 23.87
N GLN A 426 2.72 -4.84 24.02
CA GLN A 426 2.16 -5.76 23.03
C GLN A 426 0.69 -5.43 22.76
N TRP A 427 0.25 -5.71 21.54
CA TRP A 427 -1.13 -5.50 21.09
C TRP A 427 -1.69 -6.82 20.62
N ASN A 428 -2.55 -7.44 21.44
CA ASN A 428 -3.15 -8.72 21.09
C ASN A 428 -4.67 -8.67 21.25
N PRO A 429 -5.44 -9.36 20.40
CA PRO A 429 -6.87 -9.58 20.63
C PRO A 429 -7.10 -10.73 21.60
N TYR A 430 -8.22 -10.72 22.32
CA TYR A 430 -8.74 -11.95 22.94
C TYR A 430 -9.32 -12.88 21.85
N PRO A 431 -9.49 -14.19 22.11
CA PRO A 431 -10.18 -15.09 21.20
C PRO A 431 -11.55 -14.53 20.79
N PRO A 432 -11.95 -14.63 19.51
CA PRO A 432 -13.27 -14.19 19.05
C PRO A 432 -14.35 -15.00 19.78
N THR A 433 -15.50 -14.36 20.02
CA THR A 433 -16.62 -14.95 20.77
C THR A 433 -17.85 -15.11 19.88
N GLY A 434 -17.74 -15.86 18.78
CA GLY A 434 -18.82 -16.07 17.81
C GLY A 434 -19.05 -17.54 17.44
N GLU A 435 -20.21 -17.85 16.86
CA GLU A 435 -20.49 -19.18 16.29
C GLU A 435 -19.84 -19.30 14.88
N PRO A 436 -19.13 -20.39 14.57
CA PRO A 436 -18.37 -20.52 13.32
C PRO A 436 -19.24 -20.77 12.06
N GLU A 437 -20.46 -21.30 12.20
CA GLU A 437 -21.31 -21.63 11.03
C GLU A 437 -21.81 -20.39 10.24
N PRO A 438 -22.30 -19.30 10.88
CA PRO A 438 -22.65 -18.06 10.18
C PRO A 438 -21.49 -17.39 9.44
N ILE A 439 -20.27 -17.48 9.99
CA ILE A 439 -19.06 -16.90 9.38
C ILE A 439 -18.72 -17.65 8.09
N ALA A 440 -18.65 -18.99 8.15
CA ALA A 440 -18.38 -19.82 6.96
C ALA A 440 -19.43 -19.63 5.85
N THR A 441 -20.69 -19.38 6.23
CA THR A 441 -21.77 -19.03 5.29
C THR A 441 -21.52 -17.68 4.61
N SER A 442 -21.08 -16.70 5.38
CA SER A 442 -20.74 -15.35 4.90
C SER A 442 -19.56 -15.37 3.94
N ASP A 443 -18.53 -16.17 4.24
CA ASP A 443 -17.35 -16.33 3.37
C ASP A 443 -17.72 -16.94 2.01
N ALA A 444 -18.59 -17.94 2.01
CA ALA A 444 -19.13 -18.51 0.78
C ALA A 444 -19.89 -17.46 -0.04
N LEU A 445 -20.73 -16.63 0.60
CA LEU A 445 -21.43 -15.55 -0.08
C LEU A 445 -20.47 -14.47 -0.61
N LEU A 446 -19.45 -14.07 0.14
CA LEU A 446 -18.46 -13.09 -0.30
C LEU A 446 -17.66 -13.58 -1.52
N ARG A 447 -17.42 -14.89 -1.61
CA ARG A 447 -16.73 -15.53 -2.74
C ARG A 447 -17.64 -15.73 -3.97
N ASP A 448 -18.89 -16.16 -3.75
CA ASP A 448 -19.78 -16.63 -4.82
C ASP A 448 -20.88 -15.64 -5.23
N LEU A 449 -21.08 -14.56 -4.48
CA LEU A 449 -21.88 -13.43 -4.94
C LEU A 449 -20.98 -12.48 -5.74
N ARG A 450 -21.43 -12.04 -6.91
CA ARG A 450 -20.57 -11.33 -7.86
C ARG A 450 -21.16 -10.00 -8.30
N VAL A 451 -20.33 -8.95 -8.28
CA VAL A 451 -20.64 -7.67 -8.90
C VAL A 451 -20.35 -7.80 -10.39
N ARG A 452 -21.35 -7.58 -11.23
CA ARG A 452 -21.19 -7.59 -12.70
C ARG A 452 -21.61 -6.25 -13.29
N VAL A 453 -20.70 -5.62 -14.05
CA VAL A 453 -21.00 -4.40 -14.82
C VAL A 453 -20.70 -4.65 -16.29
N SER A 454 -21.70 -4.36 -17.13
CA SER A 454 -21.54 -4.38 -18.58
C SER A 454 -21.70 -2.98 -19.17
N VAL A 455 -20.68 -2.52 -19.87
CA VAL A 455 -20.62 -1.22 -20.54
C VAL A 455 -20.64 -1.44 -22.05
N ASP A 456 -21.57 -0.77 -22.74
CA ASP A 456 -21.66 -0.74 -24.21
C ASP A 456 -21.69 -2.12 -24.90
N GLY A 457 -22.19 -3.13 -24.18
CA GLY A 457 -22.33 -4.51 -24.66
C GLY A 457 -21.21 -5.46 -24.24
N ALA A 458 -20.18 -4.98 -23.55
CA ALA A 458 -19.09 -5.79 -23.00
C ALA A 458 -19.15 -5.84 -21.47
N THR A 459 -18.97 -7.01 -20.87
CA THR A 459 -18.79 -7.15 -19.42
C THR A 459 -17.37 -6.72 -19.05
N THR A 460 -17.24 -5.67 -18.24
CA THR A 460 -15.95 -5.09 -17.86
C THR A 460 -15.62 -5.29 -16.39
N VAL A 461 -16.63 -5.53 -15.56
CA VAL A 461 -16.50 -5.92 -14.16
C VAL A 461 -17.20 -7.25 -14.01
N ASP A 462 -16.48 -8.25 -13.52
CA ASP A 462 -17.04 -9.50 -13.03
C ASP A 462 -16.14 -10.00 -11.90
N ALA A 463 -16.49 -9.65 -10.66
CA ALA A 463 -15.65 -9.89 -9.48
C ALA A 463 -16.46 -10.44 -8.29
N PRO A 464 -15.88 -11.31 -7.45
CA PRO A 464 -16.44 -11.69 -6.16
C PRO A 464 -16.77 -10.45 -5.31
N LEU A 465 -17.84 -10.51 -4.53
CA LEU A 465 -18.29 -9.41 -3.67
C LEU A 465 -17.19 -9.06 -2.66
N GLY A 466 -16.63 -10.05 -1.97
CA GLY A 466 -15.59 -9.85 -0.96
C GLY A 466 -14.38 -9.11 -1.53
N GLU A 467 -13.76 -9.64 -2.58
CA GLU A 467 -12.61 -9.00 -3.21
C GLU A 467 -12.92 -7.64 -3.83
N PHE A 468 -14.09 -7.45 -4.45
CA PHE A 468 -14.46 -6.15 -5.03
C PHE A 468 -14.52 -5.03 -3.99
N PHE A 469 -14.84 -5.37 -2.73
CA PHE A 469 -14.87 -4.44 -1.60
C PHE A 469 -13.68 -4.61 -0.63
N GLY A 470 -12.67 -5.40 -0.99
CA GLY A 470 -11.44 -5.59 -0.22
C GLY A 470 -11.56 -6.43 1.06
N THR A 471 -12.58 -7.28 1.17
CA THR A 471 -12.90 -8.11 2.35
C THR A 471 -13.09 -9.58 1.96
N GLY A 472 -12.06 -10.22 1.40
CA GLY A 472 -12.19 -11.54 0.78
C GLY A 472 -12.27 -12.74 1.75
N LEU A 473 -12.03 -12.51 3.05
CA LEU A 473 -12.01 -13.53 4.09
C LEU A 473 -13.13 -13.35 5.14
N GLY A 474 -14.19 -12.64 4.81
CA GLY A 474 -15.27 -12.34 5.77
C GLY A 474 -15.62 -10.86 5.78
N GLU A 475 -16.63 -10.46 6.54
CA GLU A 475 -17.03 -9.06 6.63
C GLU A 475 -16.19 -8.31 7.67
N TYR A 476 -15.18 -7.60 7.18
CA TYR A 476 -14.34 -6.72 7.98
C TYR A 476 -14.53 -5.26 7.53
N PRO A 477 -14.42 -4.28 8.43
CA PRO A 477 -14.48 -2.88 8.07
C PRO A 477 -13.35 -2.52 7.12
N VAL A 478 -13.74 -1.90 6.00
CA VAL A 478 -12.84 -1.41 4.97
C VAL A 478 -13.03 0.09 4.82
N ARG A 479 -11.94 0.84 4.93
CA ARG A 479 -11.86 2.31 4.85
C ARG A 479 -11.02 2.81 3.69
N SER A 480 -11.02 2.04 2.59
CA SER A 480 -10.38 2.39 1.33
C SER A 480 -10.99 3.66 0.71
N LEU A 481 -10.22 4.32 -0.16
CA LEU A 481 -10.63 5.56 -0.82
C LEU A 481 -11.79 5.32 -1.80
N PHE A 482 -11.79 4.20 -2.53
CA PHE A 482 -12.75 3.91 -3.60
C PHE A 482 -13.70 2.76 -3.32
N PHE A 483 -13.53 2.06 -2.21
CA PHE A 483 -14.52 1.09 -1.72
C PHE A 483 -14.52 1.03 -0.19
N ALA A 484 -15.61 0.55 0.38
CA ALA A 484 -15.80 0.51 1.81
C ALA A 484 -16.76 -0.62 2.21
N VAL A 485 -16.58 -1.07 3.45
CA VAL A 485 -17.47 -2.00 4.14
C VAL A 485 -17.68 -1.44 5.53
N ASP A 486 -18.92 -1.12 5.85
CA ASP A 486 -19.37 -0.79 7.20
C ASP A 486 -20.06 -2.02 7.78
N THR A 487 -19.55 -2.50 8.92
CA THR A 487 -19.94 -3.77 9.54
C THR A 487 -20.98 -3.59 10.65
N ALA A 488 -21.54 -2.38 10.81
CA ALA A 488 -22.72 -2.19 11.63
C ALA A 488 -23.90 -3.03 11.10
N PRO A 489 -24.89 -3.42 11.94
CA PRO A 489 -26.04 -4.21 11.50
C PRO A 489 -26.86 -3.63 10.32
N ASP A 490 -26.76 -2.33 10.08
CA ASP A 490 -27.36 -1.61 8.93
C ASP A 490 -26.32 -1.02 7.97
N GLY A 491 -25.09 -1.52 8.07
CA GLY A 491 -23.92 -1.11 7.31
C GLY A 491 -24.03 -1.39 5.82
N TRP A 492 -23.14 -0.74 5.07
CA TRP A 492 -23.15 -0.71 3.62
C TRP A 492 -21.81 -1.17 3.06
N TYR A 493 -21.90 -1.89 1.94
CA TYR A 493 -20.82 -2.07 0.99
C TYR A 493 -20.92 -0.93 -0.03
N ARG A 494 -19.89 -0.09 -0.16
CA ARG A 494 -19.89 1.06 -1.09
C ARG A 494 -18.68 1.05 -1.98
N SER A 495 -18.87 1.41 -3.25
CA SER A 495 -17.80 1.57 -4.23
C SER A 495 -18.02 2.87 -4.99
N TRP A 496 -16.96 3.64 -5.18
CA TRP A 496 -16.97 4.96 -5.79
C TRP A 496 -16.10 5.05 -7.05
N TRP A 497 -15.71 3.92 -7.65
CA TRP A 497 -14.95 3.92 -8.89
C TRP A 497 -15.73 4.64 -10.01
N PRO A 498 -15.16 5.66 -10.69
CA PRO A 498 -15.82 6.31 -11.81
C PRO A 498 -15.85 5.38 -13.03
N MET A 499 -17.03 4.89 -13.44
CA MET A 499 -17.14 3.96 -14.58
C MET A 499 -17.82 4.65 -15.77
N PRO A 500 -17.05 5.21 -16.74
CA PRO A 500 -17.62 5.89 -17.89
C PRO A 500 -18.25 4.91 -18.90
N PHE A 501 -19.33 5.33 -19.55
CA PHE A 501 -20.03 4.60 -20.61
C PHE A 501 -20.61 5.54 -21.67
N VAL A 502 -20.79 5.07 -22.91
CA VAL A 502 -21.27 5.93 -24.02
C VAL A 502 -22.73 5.67 -24.39
N ARG A 503 -23.12 4.41 -24.57
CA ARG A 503 -24.46 4.01 -25.04
C ARG A 503 -25.31 3.50 -23.90
N SER A 504 -24.79 2.60 -23.09
CA SER A 504 -25.50 2.02 -21.96
C SER A 504 -24.56 1.35 -20.98
N ALA A 505 -24.94 1.35 -19.71
CA ALA A 505 -24.33 0.49 -18.70
C ALA A 505 -25.42 -0.34 -18.00
N ARG A 506 -25.07 -1.56 -17.60
CA ARG A 506 -25.92 -2.47 -16.83
C ARG A 506 -25.13 -2.93 -15.61
N VAL A 507 -25.71 -2.74 -14.43
CA VAL A 507 -25.12 -3.16 -13.15
C VAL A 507 -25.98 -4.28 -12.58
N GLU A 508 -25.34 -5.37 -12.19
CA GLU A 508 -25.98 -6.57 -11.68
C GLU A 508 -25.28 -7.11 -10.46
N LEU A 509 -26.06 -7.81 -9.64
CA LEU A 509 -25.58 -8.74 -8.64
C LEU A 509 -25.93 -10.16 -9.13
N VAL A 510 -24.93 -11.02 -9.23
CA VAL A 510 -25.08 -12.40 -9.74
C VAL A 510 -24.73 -13.35 -8.62
N ASN A 511 -25.66 -14.21 -8.23
CA ASN A 511 -25.47 -15.17 -7.17
C ASN A 511 -25.07 -16.52 -7.78
N THR A 512 -23.80 -16.91 -7.63
CA THR A 512 -23.32 -18.23 -8.04
C THR A 512 -23.19 -19.19 -6.87
N SER A 513 -23.70 -18.83 -5.69
CA SER A 513 -23.77 -19.70 -4.51
C SER A 513 -25.01 -20.60 -4.54
N ASP A 514 -25.06 -21.53 -3.60
CA ASP A 514 -26.21 -22.41 -3.33
C ASP A 514 -27.20 -21.83 -2.31
N LEU A 515 -27.04 -20.55 -1.94
CA LEU A 515 -27.84 -19.87 -0.91
C LEU A 515 -28.67 -18.75 -1.53
N ASP A 516 -29.87 -18.52 -1.00
CA ASP A 516 -30.67 -17.35 -1.36
C ASP A 516 -30.13 -16.10 -0.63
N VAL A 517 -29.95 -15.02 -1.38
CA VAL A 517 -29.41 -13.75 -0.87
C VAL A 517 -30.52 -12.73 -0.67
N GLU A 518 -30.60 -12.11 0.50
CA GLU A 518 -31.50 -10.99 0.78
C GLU A 518 -30.78 -9.65 0.58
N LEU A 519 -31.14 -8.94 -0.50
CA LEU A 519 -30.71 -7.58 -0.74
C LEU A 519 -31.77 -6.62 -0.20
N VAL A 520 -31.50 -6.05 0.97
CA VAL A 520 -32.42 -5.09 1.62
C VAL A 520 -32.41 -3.74 0.91
N ASP A 521 -31.24 -3.31 0.42
CA ASP A 521 -31.11 -2.10 -0.40
C ASP A 521 -29.88 -2.22 -1.32
N GLY A 522 -30.08 -2.02 -2.61
CA GLY A 522 -29.04 -1.91 -3.61
C GLY A 522 -29.26 -0.65 -4.45
N ALA A 523 -28.29 0.26 -4.44
CA ALA A 523 -28.37 1.54 -5.14
C ALA A 523 -27.23 1.71 -6.14
N VAL A 524 -27.56 2.24 -7.32
CA VAL A 524 -26.59 2.67 -8.33
C VAL A 524 -26.81 4.16 -8.59
N ARG A 525 -25.77 4.96 -8.40
CA ARG A 525 -25.77 6.40 -8.69
C ARG A 525 -24.91 6.69 -9.91
N TRP A 526 -25.39 7.56 -10.79
CA TRP A 526 -24.69 7.95 -12.00
C TRP A 526 -25.07 9.36 -12.44
N HIS A 527 -24.27 9.98 -13.30
CA HIS A 527 -24.63 11.24 -13.95
C HIS A 527 -24.41 11.17 -15.47
N ARG A 528 -25.06 12.09 -16.19
CA ARG A 528 -24.86 12.24 -17.64
C ARG A 528 -23.60 13.04 -17.88
N ASN A 529 -22.77 12.59 -18.83
CA ASN A 529 -21.54 13.29 -19.16
C ASN A 529 -21.21 13.11 -20.64
N ALA A 530 -21.47 14.15 -21.43
CA ALA A 530 -21.23 14.12 -22.88
C ALA A 530 -19.74 13.94 -23.25
N ARG A 531 -18.80 14.26 -22.36
CA ARG A 531 -17.37 14.07 -22.62
C ARG A 531 -16.99 12.60 -22.75
N THR A 532 -17.72 11.69 -22.10
CA THR A 532 -17.46 10.25 -22.18
C THR A 532 -17.60 9.72 -23.61
N ALA A 533 -18.51 10.27 -24.42
CA ALA A 533 -18.65 9.88 -25.83
C ALA A 533 -17.42 10.26 -26.68
N ILE A 534 -16.74 11.35 -26.33
CA ILE A 534 -15.51 11.79 -27.00
C ILE A 534 -14.33 10.98 -26.45
N GLY A 535 -14.21 10.92 -25.12
CA GLY A 535 -13.09 10.31 -24.41
C GLY A 535 -12.99 8.79 -24.57
N LEU A 536 -14.11 8.06 -24.64
CA LEU A 536 -14.11 6.62 -24.95
C LEU A 536 -14.13 6.33 -26.47
N GLY A 537 -14.17 7.38 -27.30
CA GLY A 537 -14.10 7.26 -28.75
C GLY A 537 -12.72 6.80 -29.24
N PRO A 538 -12.55 6.48 -30.54
CA PRO A 538 -11.29 5.97 -31.08
C PRO A 538 -10.06 6.85 -30.83
N ARG A 539 -10.24 8.18 -30.79
CA ARG A 539 -9.18 9.17 -30.53
C ARG A 539 -9.29 9.83 -29.15
N GLY A 540 -10.12 9.28 -28.28
CA GLY A 540 -10.25 9.77 -26.91
C GLY A 540 -9.17 9.21 -26.00
N ASP A 541 -9.10 9.77 -24.81
CA ASP A 541 -8.10 9.55 -23.77
C ASP A 541 -8.66 8.79 -22.56
N LEU A 542 -9.91 8.31 -22.59
CA LEU A 542 -10.51 7.58 -21.48
C LEU A 542 -10.41 6.06 -21.68
N GLY A 543 -10.14 5.36 -20.59
CA GLY A 543 -10.30 3.92 -20.46
C GLY A 543 -11.65 3.56 -19.86
N THR A 544 -12.13 2.35 -20.16
CA THR A 544 -13.31 1.80 -19.47
C THR A 544 -12.86 1.15 -18.17
N PHE A 545 -13.56 1.41 -17.06
CA PHE A 545 -13.27 0.77 -15.79
C PHE A 545 -13.47 -0.74 -15.87
N ARG A 546 -12.52 -1.48 -15.31
CA ARG A 546 -12.48 -2.93 -15.28
C ARG A 546 -12.10 -3.44 -13.90
N ALA A 547 -12.72 -4.55 -13.53
CA ALA A 547 -12.30 -5.37 -12.40
C ALA A 547 -12.12 -6.80 -12.91
N THR A 548 -10.87 -7.25 -12.97
CA THR A 548 -10.51 -8.59 -13.43
C THR A 548 -10.22 -9.45 -12.22
N ALA A 549 -11.05 -10.46 -11.97
CA ALA A 549 -10.88 -11.38 -10.85
C ALA A 549 -10.23 -12.70 -11.29
N LEU A 550 -9.30 -13.21 -10.47
CA LEU A 550 -8.62 -14.48 -10.62
C LEU A 550 -8.67 -15.25 -9.29
N ALA A 551 -8.83 -16.57 -9.33
CA ALA A 551 -8.77 -17.41 -8.14
C ALA A 551 -8.25 -18.81 -8.48
N GLY A 552 -7.45 -19.40 -7.60
CA GLY A 552 -6.86 -20.72 -7.81
C GLY A 552 -5.64 -21.00 -6.93
N ALA A 553 -5.10 -22.20 -7.08
CA ALA A 553 -3.86 -22.58 -6.41
C ALA A 553 -2.66 -21.83 -6.99
N THR A 554 -1.69 -21.50 -6.13
CA THR A 554 -0.38 -21.01 -6.56
C THR A 554 0.38 -22.10 -7.32
N VAL A 555 1.35 -21.70 -8.13
CA VAL A 555 2.16 -22.62 -8.92
C VAL A 555 3.62 -22.36 -8.62
N GLU A 556 4.32 -23.41 -8.18
CA GLU A 556 5.75 -23.35 -7.87
C GLU A 556 6.55 -22.70 -9.01
N HIS A 557 7.49 -21.82 -8.65
CA HIS A 557 8.34 -21.06 -9.56
C HIS A 557 7.60 -20.13 -10.53
N ARG A 558 6.34 -19.76 -10.23
CA ARG A 558 5.59 -18.78 -11.03
C ARG A 558 4.79 -17.85 -10.14
N ASP A 559 4.93 -16.56 -10.39
CA ASP A 559 4.12 -15.53 -9.74
C ASP A 559 2.63 -15.82 -9.81
N TRP A 560 1.94 -15.46 -8.75
CA TRP A 560 0.52 -15.20 -8.83
C TRP A 560 0.27 -13.94 -9.67
N ARG A 561 -0.45 -14.09 -10.79
CA ARG A 561 -0.76 -12.95 -11.66
C ARG A 561 -1.97 -12.19 -11.11
N PHE A 562 -1.82 -10.89 -10.91
CA PHE A 562 -2.96 -9.98 -10.71
C PHE A 562 -3.60 -9.59 -12.04
N LEU A 563 -2.77 -9.26 -13.04
CA LEU A 563 -3.24 -8.91 -14.38
C LEU A 563 -2.19 -9.24 -15.44
N ASP A 564 -2.60 -9.98 -16.47
CA ASP A 564 -1.87 -10.17 -17.72
C ASP A 564 -2.79 -9.75 -18.87
N THR A 565 -2.48 -8.61 -19.50
CA THR A 565 -3.37 -8.03 -20.51
C THR A 565 -2.61 -7.31 -21.62
N ARG A 566 -3.26 -7.20 -22.78
CA ARG A 566 -2.81 -6.43 -23.94
C ARG A 566 -3.76 -5.27 -24.18
N GLY A 567 -3.23 -4.21 -24.77
CA GLY A 567 -3.97 -2.97 -25.04
C GLY A 567 -3.33 -1.78 -24.33
N GLN A 568 -4.07 -0.68 -24.25
CA GLN A 568 -3.68 0.51 -23.50
C GLN A 568 -4.46 0.56 -22.19
N GLY A 569 -3.83 0.93 -21.09
CA GLY A 569 -4.53 1.06 -19.83
C GLY A 569 -3.73 1.69 -18.71
N ARG A 570 -4.32 1.63 -17.52
CA ARG A 570 -3.76 2.12 -16.27
C ARG A 570 -4.25 1.24 -15.13
N PHE A 571 -3.34 0.52 -14.48
CA PHE A 571 -3.61 -0.26 -13.27
C PHE A 571 -3.70 0.68 -12.08
N VAL A 572 -4.79 0.60 -11.29
CA VAL A 572 -5.08 1.54 -10.20
C VAL A 572 -5.28 0.87 -8.84
N GLY A 573 -5.19 -0.46 -8.76
CA GLY A 573 -5.17 -1.17 -7.49
C GLY A 573 -5.53 -2.63 -7.60
N VAL A 574 -5.44 -3.32 -6.47
CA VAL A 574 -5.78 -4.74 -6.33
C VAL A 574 -6.32 -5.02 -4.93
N SER A 575 -7.26 -5.95 -4.85
CA SER A 575 -7.59 -6.67 -3.62
C SER A 575 -7.10 -8.10 -3.75
N HIS A 576 -6.52 -8.66 -2.69
CA HIS A 576 -5.81 -9.93 -2.70
C HIS A 576 -6.16 -10.74 -1.44
N THR A 577 -6.60 -11.97 -1.64
CA THR A 577 -6.97 -12.93 -0.61
C THR A 577 -6.02 -14.10 -0.71
N MET A 578 -5.30 -14.38 0.37
CA MET A 578 -4.21 -15.35 0.43
C MET A 578 -4.56 -16.41 1.46
N LEU A 579 -4.90 -17.62 1.00
CA LEU A 579 -5.04 -18.78 1.86
C LEU A 579 -3.71 -19.54 1.82
N GLY A 580 -2.79 -19.15 2.71
CA GLY A 580 -1.46 -19.73 2.78
C GLY A 580 -1.48 -21.16 3.32
N GLU A 581 -0.68 -22.05 2.74
CA GLU A 581 -0.44 -23.37 3.29
C GLU A 581 0.93 -23.45 3.98
N GLN A 582 1.04 -24.30 5.00
CA GLN A 582 2.30 -24.49 5.72
C GLN A 582 3.29 -25.30 4.88
N LEU A 583 4.48 -24.74 4.65
CA LEU A 583 5.59 -25.54 4.11
C LEU A 583 6.07 -26.59 5.13
N PRO A 584 6.20 -27.88 4.73
CA PRO A 584 6.67 -28.93 5.61
C PRO A 584 8.03 -28.61 6.24
N GLY A 585 8.07 -28.60 7.57
CA GLY A 585 9.30 -28.34 8.33
C GLY A 585 9.66 -26.86 8.52
N SER A 586 8.91 -25.93 7.92
CA SER A 586 9.05 -24.50 8.22
C SER A 586 8.41 -24.17 9.56
N ILE A 587 9.06 -23.29 10.32
CA ILE A 587 8.51 -22.71 11.57
C ILE A 587 7.81 -21.37 11.33
N ASN A 588 7.99 -20.77 10.14
CA ASN A 588 7.28 -19.57 9.73
C ASN A 588 5.92 -19.99 9.14
N SER A 589 4.82 -19.51 9.70
CA SER A 589 3.47 -19.82 9.20
C SER A 589 2.94 -18.80 8.18
N ARG A 590 3.71 -17.75 7.90
CA ARG A 590 3.38 -16.66 6.97
C ARG A 590 4.45 -16.42 5.91
N GLY A 591 5.32 -17.39 5.64
CA GLY A 591 6.40 -17.19 4.66
C GLY A 591 5.91 -16.98 3.22
N TYR A 592 4.64 -17.27 2.93
CA TYR A 592 4.01 -16.88 1.66
C TYR A 592 3.94 -15.35 1.46
N LEU A 593 4.15 -14.55 2.51
CA LEU A 593 4.21 -13.10 2.42
C LEU A 593 5.58 -12.57 2.01
N GLU A 594 6.62 -13.39 1.91
CA GLU A 594 7.95 -12.94 1.47
C GLU A 594 8.00 -12.56 -0.02
N GLY A 595 6.92 -12.78 -0.77
CA GLY A 595 6.99 -12.69 -2.22
C GLY A 595 7.00 -11.27 -2.79
N ASP A 596 7.93 -10.99 -3.71
CA ASP A 596 8.09 -9.69 -4.37
C ASP A 596 7.02 -9.43 -5.42
N GLU A 597 6.50 -8.20 -5.48
CA GLU A 597 5.72 -7.78 -6.64
C GLU A 597 6.61 -7.50 -7.85
N ARG A 598 6.19 -7.93 -9.04
CA ARG A 598 6.94 -7.72 -10.29
C ARG A 598 6.02 -7.21 -11.39
N VAL A 599 6.37 -6.03 -11.93
CA VAL A 599 5.51 -5.32 -12.88
C VAL A 599 6.25 -5.04 -14.18
N HIS A 600 5.89 -5.80 -15.22
CA HIS A 600 6.41 -5.63 -16.58
C HIS A 600 5.40 -4.90 -17.45
N VAL A 601 5.85 -3.89 -18.16
CA VAL A 601 5.00 -2.98 -18.96
C VAL A 601 5.51 -2.95 -20.39
N ASP A 602 4.57 -3.00 -21.32
CA ASP A 602 4.78 -2.86 -22.76
C ASP A 602 5.82 -3.86 -23.31
N GLY A 603 5.81 -5.08 -22.75
CA GLY A 603 6.67 -6.19 -23.16
C GLY A 603 8.14 -6.05 -22.77
N ALA A 604 8.48 -5.18 -21.82
CA ALA A 604 9.83 -5.08 -21.30
C ALA A 604 10.21 -6.35 -20.51
N ALA A 605 11.42 -6.85 -20.75
CA ALA A 605 11.95 -8.01 -20.02
C ALA A 605 12.30 -7.64 -18.57
N SER A 606 12.82 -6.45 -18.31
CA SER A 606 13.00 -5.92 -16.95
C SER A 606 11.67 -5.42 -16.35
N PRO A 607 11.38 -5.70 -15.07
CA PRO A 607 10.28 -5.09 -14.34
C PRO A 607 10.55 -3.58 -14.11
N GLN A 608 9.50 -2.78 -14.19
CA GLN A 608 9.53 -1.35 -13.84
C GLN A 608 9.37 -1.13 -12.32
N LEU A 609 8.64 -2.03 -11.67
CA LEU A 609 8.48 -2.12 -10.23
C LEU A 609 8.89 -3.54 -9.81
N HIS A 610 9.76 -3.63 -8.82
CA HIS A 610 10.27 -4.87 -8.24
C HIS A 610 10.26 -4.70 -6.72
N GLY A 611 9.47 -5.52 -6.04
CA GLY A 611 9.19 -5.49 -4.62
C GLY A 611 10.31 -5.92 -3.69
N THR A 612 9.94 -6.18 -2.45
CA THR A 612 10.81 -6.79 -1.41
C THR A 612 10.05 -7.75 -0.48
N GLY A 613 8.77 -7.98 -0.77
CA GLY A 613 7.84 -8.69 0.10
C GLY A 613 6.37 -8.31 -0.18
N THR A 614 5.47 -9.24 0.10
CA THR A 614 4.03 -9.05 -0.10
C THR A 614 3.45 -8.11 0.94
N GLU A 615 3.84 -8.21 2.21
CA GLU A 615 3.41 -7.22 3.20
C GLU A 615 3.97 -5.84 2.87
N ASP A 616 5.20 -5.76 2.33
CA ASP A 616 5.86 -4.53 1.92
C ASP A 616 5.10 -3.87 0.77
N PHE A 617 4.64 -4.66 -0.22
CA PHE A 617 3.75 -4.19 -1.27
C PHE A 617 2.47 -3.56 -0.71
N TYR A 618 1.91 -4.10 0.38
CA TYR A 618 0.76 -3.52 1.07
C TYR A 618 1.12 -2.44 2.10
N GLU A 619 2.37 -1.97 2.09
CA GLU A 619 2.97 -0.99 3.01
C GLU A 619 2.95 -1.41 4.49
N GLY A 620 2.76 -2.71 4.73
CA GLY A 620 3.04 -3.40 5.97
C GLY A 620 4.53 -3.55 6.23
N ALA A 621 4.89 -4.32 7.25
CA ALA A 621 6.20 -4.95 7.37
C ALA A 621 6.13 -6.13 8.34
N TRP A 622 7.13 -7.02 8.27
CA TRP A 622 7.33 -8.09 9.23
C TRP A 622 6.06 -8.95 9.39
N TYR A 623 5.51 -9.42 8.27
CA TYR A 623 4.29 -10.23 8.21
C TYR A 623 3.04 -9.56 8.82
N PHE A 624 2.93 -8.23 8.67
CA PHE A 624 1.92 -7.39 9.32
C PHE A 624 2.02 -7.46 10.85
N ALA A 625 3.14 -7.00 11.40
CA ALA A 625 3.50 -7.17 12.81
C ALA A 625 2.51 -6.59 13.85
N THR A 626 1.63 -5.64 13.50
CA THR A 626 0.59 -5.13 14.41
C THR A 626 -0.82 -5.60 14.05
N GLY A 627 -0.95 -6.55 13.12
CA GLY A 627 -2.20 -7.14 12.70
C GLY A 627 -3.01 -6.27 11.71
N PRO A 628 -4.30 -6.61 11.53
CA PRO A 628 -5.12 -5.99 10.51
C PRO A 628 -5.29 -4.47 10.64
N PHE A 629 -5.24 -3.77 9.52
CA PHE A 629 -5.47 -2.33 9.39
C PHE A 629 -6.19 -2.00 8.07
N SER A 630 -6.80 -0.81 7.99
CA SER A 630 -7.47 -0.34 6.77
C SER A 630 -7.37 1.18 6.64
N ASN A 631 -6.58 1.61 5.66
CA ASN A 631 -6.27 3.00 5.31
C ASN A 631 -6.84 3.39 3.93
N PRO A 632 -6.82 4.68 3.55
CA PRO A 632 -7.33 5.11 2.25
C PRO A 632 -6.70 4.38 1.05
N PHE A 633 -5.42 4.03 1.13
CA PHE A 633 -4.67 3.43 0.02
C PHE A 633 -4.30 1.97 0.23
N THR A 634 -4.11 1.52 1.46
CA THR A 634 -3.64 0.16 1.77
C THR A 634 -4.42 -0.45 2.93
N GLY A 635 -4.42 -1.77 3.04
CA GLY A 635 -4.95 -2.47 4.20
C GLY A 635 -4.61 -3.95 4.17
N ASN A 636 -4.36 -4.51 5.36
CA ASN A 636 -4.53 -5.93 5.66
C ASN A 636 -5.83 -6.03 6.46
N THR A 637 -6.95 -6.26 5.79
CA THR A 637 -8.30 -6.20 6.38
C THR A 637 -8.62 -7.36 7.31
N ALA A 638 -8.01 -8.51 7.08
CA ALA A 638 -8.23 -9.73 7.83
C ALA A 638 -6.94 -10.54 7.95
N ALA A 639 -6.78 -11.17 9.12
CA ALA A 639 -5.75 -12.14 9.44
C ALA A 639 -6.46 -13.32 10.14
N GLU A 640 -6.83 -14.33 9.37
CA GLU A 640 -7.64 -15.46 9.86
C GLU A 640 -6.79 -16.67 10.22
N VAL A 641 -7.33 -17.46 11.15
CA VAL A 641 -6.72 -18.66 11.73
C VAL A 641 -7.66 -19.86 11.54
N GLN A 642 -7.27 -21.04 12.02
CA GLN A 642 -8.04 -22.26 11.86
C GLN A 642 -9.48 -22.21 12.38
N GLU A 643 -9.71 -21.52 13.50
CA GLU A 643 -11.03 -21.38 14.09
C GLU A 643 -11.98 -20.49 13.25
N LEU A 644 -11.44 -19.72 12.31
CA LEU A 644 -12.18 -18.85 11.40
C LEU A 644 -12.28 -19.43 9.97
N GLY A 645 -11.96 -20.72 9.78
CA GLY A 645 -12.14 -21.38 8.47
C GLY A 645 -10.91 -21.41 7.57
N CYS A 646 -9.81 -20.77 7.99
CA CYS A 646 -8.52 -20.90 7.32
C CYS A 646 -7.87 -22.27 7.61
N ALA A 647 -7.08 -22.84 6.69
CA ALA A 647 -6.35 -24.08 7.01
C ALA A 647 -5.19 -23.83 7.98
N TRP A 648 -4.52 -22.69 7.83
CA TRP A 648 -3.35 -22.27 8.61
C TRP A 648 -3.49 -20.80 9.01
N LEU A 649 -2.85 -19.90 8.26
CA LEU A 649 -3.01 -18.45 8.34
C LEU A 649 -3.40 -17.92 6.97
N CYS A 650 -4.37 -17.01 6.97
CA CYS A 650 -4.92 -16.42 5.78
C CYS A 650 -4.94 -14.91 5.94
N ASP A 651 -4.66 -14.17 4.86
CA ASP A 651 -4.65 -12.71 4.85
C ASP A 651 -5.52 -12.16 3.71
N SER A 652 -6.29 -11.11 4.00
CA SER A 652 -7.02 -10.33 2.99
C SER A 652 -6.46 -8.93 2.98
N ALA A 653 -5.90 -8.50 1.85
CA ALA A 653 -5.26 -7.22 1.69
C ALA A 653 -5.77 -6.44 0.47
N TYR A 654 -5.55 -5.13 0.46
CA TYR A 654 -5.75 -4.31 -0.74
C TYR A 654 -4.71 -3.20 -0.83
N ARG A 655 -4.40 -2.79 -2.06
CA ARG A 655 -3.64 -1.57 -2.38
C ARG A 655 -4.29 -0.83 -3.52
N LEU A 656 -4.57 0.46 -3.31
CA LEU A 656 -4.98 1.41 -4.32
C LEU A 656 -3.77 2.22 -4.78
N MET A 657 -3.39 2.00 -6.03
CA MET A 657 -2.28 2.69 -6.67
C MET A 657 -2.82 3.93 -7.41
N ILE A 658 -3.18 4.98 -6.66
CA ILE A 658 -3.82 6.18 -7.25
C ILE A 658 -2.78 7.12 -7.87
N GLY A 659 -1.85 7.60 -7.05
CA GLY A 659 -0.74 8.44 -7.51
C GLY A 659 0.35 7.63 -8.23
N ASP A 660 0.63 6.45 -7.71
CA ASP A 660 1.56 5.43 -8.20
C ASP A 660 0.92 4.42 -9.17
N ALA A 661 -0.21 4.76 -9.78
CA ALA A 661 -0.84 3.93 -10.80
C ALA A 661 0.14 3.56 -11.93
N VAL A 662 -0.01 2.37 -12.52
CA VAL A 662 0.90 1.89 -13.57
C VAL A 662 0.23 2.04 -14.95
N PRO A 663 0.54 3.08 -15.74
CA PRO A 663 0.09 3.18 -17.13
C PRO A 663 0.84 2.21 -18.02
N PHE A 664 0.17 1.70 -19.05
CA PHE A 664 0.76 0.86 -20.09
C PHE A 664 0.14 1.19 -21.45
N SER A 665 0.95 1.15 -22.50
CA SER A 665 0.55 1.54 -23.85
C SER A 665 0.30 0.35 -24.77
N ALA A 666 0.77 -0.85 -24.44
CA ALA A 666 0.65 -2.05 -25.25
C ALA A 666 0.34 -3.32 -24.43
N ALA A 667 0.89 -3.46 -23.23
CA ALA A 667 0.65 -4.63 -22.39
C ALA A 667 1.05 -4.40 -20.93
N LEU A 668 0.46 -5.17 -20.01
CA LEU A 668 0.85 -5.23 -18.61
C LEU A 668 0.90 -6.69 -18.15
N ARG A 669 1.99 -7.07 -17.49
CA ARG A 669 2.13 -8.29 -16.68
C ARG A 669 2.46 -7.84 -15.26
N PHE A 670 1.49 -7.94 -14.36
CA PHE A 670 1.65 -7.62 -12.94
C PHE A 670 1.45 -8.93 -12.17
N GLY A 671 2.52 -9.43 -11.56
CA GLY A 671 2.51 -10.56 -10.65
C GLY A 671 3.05 -10.22 -9.26
N ILE A 672 2.89 -11.17 -8.36
CA ILE A 672 3.54 -11.20 -7.05
C ILE A 672 3.98 -12.62 -6.76
N GLU A 673 5.14 -12.79 -6.14
CA GLU A 673 5.57 -14.11 -5.71
C GLU A 673 4.72 -14.61 -4.53
N HIS A 674 4.68 -15.93 -4.34
CA HIS A 674 4.09 -16.58 -3.16
C HIS A 674 5.22 -17.17 -2.32
N GLY A 675 5.85 -16.29 -1.54
CA GLY A 675 7.13 -16.50 -0.88
C GLY A 675 8.34 -16.16 -1.73
N GLY A 676 9.53 -16.16 -1.12
CA GLY A 676 10.75 -15.54 -1.65
C GLY A 676 11.37 -16.16 -2.90
N ALA A 677 10.81 -17.26 -3.39
CA ALA A 677 11.19 -17.89 -4.66
C ALA A 677 9.99 -18.59 -5.31
N ASN A 678 8.76 -18.12 -5.05
CA ASN A 678 7.51 -18.78 -5.48
C ASN A 678 7.40 -20.24 -5.01
N GLU A 679 7.80 -20.51 -3.77
CA GLU A 679 7.88 -21.87 -3.22
C GLU A 679 6.73 -22.22 -2.28
N TRP A 680 5.90 -21.26 -1.85
CA TRP A 680 4.85 -21.50 -0.87
C TRP A 680 3.52 -21.92 -1.52
N PRO A 681 3.01 -23.11 -1.20
CA PRO A 681 1.69 -23.49 -1.65
C PRO A 681 0.63 -22.59 -1.01
N GLY A 682 -0.41 -22.29 -1.78
CA GLY A 682 -1.56 -21.55 -1.29
C GLY A 682 -2.69 -21.55 -2.31
N SER A 683 -3.85 -21.10 -1.88
CA SER A 683 -4.97 -20.78 -2.77
C SER A 683 -5.21 -19.28 -2.71
N TYR A 684 -4.97 -18.59 -3.81
CA TYR A 684 -5.10 -17.15 -3.88
C TYR A 684 -6.35 -16.74 -4.66
N GLY A 685 -6.88 -15.58 -4.31
CA GLY A 685 -7.92 -14.87 -5.02
C GLY A 685 -7.52 -13.41 -5.16
N SER A 686 -7.68 -12.80 -6.33
CA SER A 686 -7.35 -11.39 -6.53
C SER A 686 -8.33 -10.72 -7.48
N THR A 687 -8.63 -9.45 -7.21
CA THR A 687 -9.39 -8.58 -8.12
C THR A 687 -8.55 -7.36 -8.45
N ALA A 688 -8.06 -7.29 -9.69
CA ALA A 688 -7.32 -6.15 -10.23
C ALA A 688 -8.27 -5.06 -10.74
N PHE A 689 -8.07 -3.82 -10.28
CA PHE A 689 -8.82 -2.63 -10.70
C PHE A 689 -8.00 -1.82 -11.69
N TRP A 690 -8.56 -1.55 -12.87
CA TRP A 690 -7.84 -0.85 -13.94
C TRP A 690 -8.77 -0.15 -14.92
N TYR A 691 -8.22 0.80 -15.67
CA TYR A 691 -8.89 1.43 -16.81
C TYR A 691 -8.23 0.95 -18.10
N GLY A 692 -9.02 0.51 -19.07
CA GLY A 692 -8.49 -0.19 -20.23
C GLY A 692 -9.19 0.07 -21.55
N ARG A 693 -8.42 -0.09 -22.63
CA ARG A 693 -8.86 -0.17 -24.02
C ARG A 693 -8.20 -1.39 -24.66
N GLU A 694 -8.95 -2.09 -25.50
CA GLU A 694 -8.49 -3.33 -26.16
C GLU A 694 -7.34 -3.10 -27.15
N LEU A 695 -7.28 -1.93 -27.79
CA LEU A 695 -6.25 -1.62 -28.77
C LEU A 695 -5.01 -1.05 -28.09
N PRO A 696 -3.80 -1.52 -28.44
CA PRO A 696 -2.57 -0.91 -27.98
C PRO A 696 -2.44 0.49 -28.60
N ALA A 697 -1.90 1.41 -27.82
CA ALA A 697 -1.45 2.71 -28.26
C ALA A 697 0.01 2.69 -28.73
N ALA A 698 0.87 1.81 -28.22
CA ALA A 698 2.28 1.73 -28.62
C ALA A 698 2.58 0.53 -29.55
N THR A 699 3.48 0.76 -30.51
CA THR A 699 4.05 -0.28 -31.38
C THR A 699 5.54 -0.06 -31.57
N VAL A 700 6.31 -1.15 -31.69
CA VAL A 700 7.72 -1.06 -32.10
C VAL A 700 7.75 -0.73 -33.59
N THR A 701 8.24 0.45 -33.94
CA THR A 701 8.32 0.93 -35.33
C THR A 701 9.68 0.70 -35.97
N ASP A 702 10.72 0.57 -35.14
CA ASP A 702 12.09 0.33 -35.60
C ASP A 702 12.93 -0.32 -34.49
N SER A 703 14.04 -0.95 -34.88
CA SER A 703 14.96 -1.59 -33.96
C SER A 703 16.40 -1.50 -34.46
N VAL A 704 17.28 -0.93 -33.64
CA VAL A 704 18.72 -0.93 -33.86
C VAL A 704 19.35 -2.06 -33.04
N ASP A 705 19.66 -3.17 -33.69
CA ASP A 705 20.46 -4.27 -33.14
C ASP A 705 21.95 -3.85 -33.15
N VAL A 706 22.55 -3.69 -31.97
CA VAL A 706 23.90 -3.14 -31.78
C VAL A 706 24.90 -4.28 -31.70
N GLY A 707 25.91 -4.25 -32.57
CA GLY A 707 26.84 -5.36 -32.78
C GLY A 707 26.49 -6.24 -33.98
N ASP A 708 25.27 -6.14 -34.54
CA ASP A 708 24.93 -6.70 -35.85
C ASP A 708 25.35 -5.75 -37.00
N PRO A 709 26.28 -6.15 -37.88
CA PRO A 709 26.80 -5.26 -38.92
C PRO A 709 25.75 -4.78 -39.94
N ALA A 710 24.69 -5.56 -40.19
CA ALA A 710 23.68 -5.21 -41.19
C ALA A 710 22.71 -4.16 -40.62
N SER A 711 22.26 -4.35 -39.39
CA SER A 711 21.49 -3.38 -38.62
C SER A 711 22.27 -2.08 -38.41
N GLU A 712 23.53 -2.15 -37.98
CA GLU A 712 24.36 -0.95 -37.78
C GLU A 712 24.54 -0.16 -39.07
N ALA A 713 24.79 -0.83 -40.20
CA ALA A 713 24.90 -0.18 -41.49
C ALA A 713 23.56 0.45 -41.96
N ALA A 714 22.43 -0.22 -41.71
CA ALA A 714 21.11 0.30 -42.06
C ALA A 714 20.74 1.58 -41.31
N HIS A 715 21.19 1.70 -40.06
CA HIS A 715 20.89 2.85 -39.18
C HIS A 715 22.03 3.88 -39.12
N GLY A 716 23.12 3.67 -39.86
CA GLY A 716 24.30 4.56 -39.81
C GLY A 716 24.92 4.63 -38.41
N TYR A 717 24.90 3.52 -37.66
CA TYR A 717 25.44 3.44 -36.31
C TYR A 717 26.95 3.69 -36.32
N THR A 718 27.40 4.74 -35.62
CA THR A 718 28.82 5.13 -35.54
C THR A 718 29.19 5.57 -34.12
N GLY A 719 30.48 5.43 -33.78
CA GLY A 719 31.06 5.84 -32.51
C GLY A 719 32.27 6.77 -32.69
N ALA A 720 33.28 6.62 -31.84
CA ALA A 720 34.50 7.43 -31.89
C ALA A 720 35.18 7.40 -33.27
N ALA A 721 35.53 8.58 -33.79
CA ALA A 721 36.16 8.76 -35.10
C ALA A 721 35.39 8.12 -36.28
N GLY A 722 34.08 7.89 -36.13
CA GLY A 722 33.22 7.28 -37.16
C GLY A 722 33.18 5.75 -37.11
N GLU A 723 33.84 5.11 -36.13
CA GLU A 723 33.85 3.66 -35.98
C GLU A 723 32.97 3.23 -34.79
N PRO A 724 32.13 2.18 -34.93
CA PRO A 724 31.26 1.71 -33.84
C PRO A 724 31.99 1.21 -32.58
N GLY A 725 33.28 0.88 -32.67
CA GLY A 725 34.07 0.30 -31.58
C GLY A 725 34.16 -1.23 -31.63
N ALA A 726 34.43 -1.88 -30.50
CA ALA A 726 34.51 -3.35 -30.39
C ALA A 726 33.16 -3.96 -30.02
N VAL A 727 32.82 -5.11 -30.61
CA VAL A 727 31.63 -5.90 -30.24
C VAL A 727 31.96 -6.74 -29.01
N THR A 728 31.06 -6.73 -28.03
CA THR A 728 31.06 -7.62 -26.87
C THR A 728 29.93 -8.63 -27.00
N THR A 729 30.13 -9.84 -26.48
CA THR A 729 29.08 -10.85 -26.36
C THR A 729 28.83 -11.11 -24.89
N LEU A 730 27.57 -11.16 -24.49
CA LEU A 730 27.16 -11.46 -23.13
C LEU A 730 26.13 -12.57 -23.15
N THR A 731 26.35 -13.58 -22.31
CA THR A 731 25.32 -14.54 -21.90
C THR A 731 25.00 -14.26 -20.45
N ALA A 732 23.74 -13.91 -20.16
CA ALA A 732 23.26 -13.60 -18.81
C ALA A 732 21.73 -13.76 -18.77
N VAL A 733 21.14 -13.50 -17.61
CA VAL A 733 19.69 -13.50 -17.37
C VAL A 733 19.19 -12.07 -17.12
N PHE A 734 17.89 -11.86 -17.32
CA PHE A 734 17.20 -10.66 -16.82
C PHE A 734 16.90 -10.80 -15.33
N GLU A 735 16.39 -9.74 -14.72
CA GLU A 735 15.74 -9.83 -13.41
C GLU A 735 14.24 -10.04 -13.51
N GLY A 736 13.65 -10.45 -12.40
CA GLY A 736 12.22 -10.73 -12.29
C GLY A 736 11.90 -12.13 -12.79
N ASP A 737 10.75 -12.31 -13.44
CA ASP A 737 10.19 -13.65 -13.70
C ASP A 737 11.02 -14.57 -14.62
N ASP A 738 11.94 -14.01 -15.40
CA ASP A 738 12.73 -14.69 -16.42
C ASP A 738 14.22 -14.77 -16.02
N ASP A 739 14.49 -14.84 -14.71
CA ASP A 739 15.84 -14.84 -14.12
C ASP A 739 16.56 -16.19 -14.16
N ASP A 740 15.91 -17.22 -14.68
CA ASP A 740 16.47 -18.53 -14.98
C ASP A 740 16.70 -18.76 -16.50
N VAL A 741 16.32 -17.78 -17.34
CA VAL A 741 16.43 -17.87 -18.80
C VAL A 741 17.69 -17.16 -19.30
N GLU A 742 18.72 -17.93 -19.65
CA GLU A 742 19.93 -17.39 -20.27
C GLU A 742 19.65 -16.81 -21.68
N VAL A 743 20.03 -15.56 -21.88
CA VAL A 743 19.99 -14.84 -23.16
C VAL A 743 21.42 -14.53 -23.59
N THR A 744 21.80 -14.93 -24.81
CA THR A 744 23.03 -14.51 -25.46
C THR A 744 22.74 -13.40 -26.46
N ASP A 745 23.40 -12.25 -26.30
CA ASP A 745 23.26 -11.12 -27.21
C ASP A 745 24.62 -10.45 -27.47
N HIS A 746 24.68 -9.65 -28.52
CA HIS A 746 25.83 -8.83 -28.88
C HIS A 746 25.58 -7.38 -28.48
N GLY A 747 26.64 -6.62 -28.25
CA GLY A 747 26.53 -5.22 -27.87
C GLY A 747 27.85 -4.48 -27.96
N ARG A 748 27.83 -3.22 -27.56
CA ARG A 748 29.02 -2.36 -27.52
C ARG A 748 29.00 -1.50 -26.26
N ALA A 749 30.16 -1.31 -25.67
CA ALA A 749 30.39 -0.39 -24.56
C ALA A 749 31.33 0.73 -25.00
N THR A 750 30.99 1.99 -24.70
CA THR A 750 31.78 3.16 -25.13
C THR A 750 31.70 4.32 -24.13
N THR A 751 32.78 5.10 -24.06
CA THR A 751 32.81 6.42 -23.40
C THR A 751 32.75 7.56 -24.41
N ASP A 752 32.82 7.25 -25.70
CA ASP A 752 32.75 8.21 -26.79
C ASP A 752 31.29 8.35 -27.29
N PRO A 753 30.92 9.49 -27.91
CA PRO A 753 29.60 9.69 -28.47
C PRO A 753 29.22 8.64 -29.51
N VAL A 754 27.94 8.27 -29.53
CA VAL A 754 27.33 7.33 -30.48
C VAL A 754 26.26 8.05 -31.29
N HIS A 755 26.17 7.74 -32.57
CA HIS A 755 25.17 8.29 -33.50
C HIS A 755 24.47 7.16 -34.25
N PHE A 756 23.16 7.26 -34.44
CA PHE A 756 22.38 6.40 -35.32
C PHE A 756 21.07 7.09 -35.73
N THR A 757 20.45 6.60 -36.79
CA THR A 757 19.15 7.08 -37.27
C THR A 757 18.09 6.02 -36.96
N VAL A 758 16.88 6.45 -36.61
CA VAL A 758 15.74 5.56 -36.39
C VAL A 758 14.48 6.06 -37.09
N HIS A 759 13.61 5.12 -37.45
CA HIS A 759 12.33 5.36 -38.07
C HIS A 759 11.17 5.33 -37.06
N THR A 760 10.19 6.21 -37.29
CA THR A 760 9.01 6.38 -36.43
C THR A 760 7.74 6.50 -37.27
N ASP A 761 6.59 6.23 -36.67
CA ASP A 761 5.32 6.57 -37.32
C ASP A 761 5.11 8.09 -37.28
N ARG A 762 4.91 8.75 -38.42
CA ARG A 762 4.69 10.21 -38.50
C ARG A 762 3.46 10.71 -37.72
N HIS A 763 2.54 9.83 -37.34
CA HIS A 763 1.32 10.13 -36.60
C HIS A 763 1.44 9.84 -35.09
N HIS A 764 2.65 9.59 -34.58
CA HIS A 764 2.87 9.38 -33.16
C HIS A 764 2.49 10.59 -32.29
N ALA A 765 1.97 10.31 -31.10
CA ALA A 765 1.88 11.23 -29.97
C ALA A 765 3.19 11.27 -29.16
N LEU A 766 3.89 10.15 -29.03
CA LEU A 766 5.15 10.00 -28.29
C LEU A 766 6.08 9.00 -28.99
N VAL A 767 7.40 9.21 -28.88
CA VAL A 767 8.43 8.24 -29.26
C VAL A 767 9.26 7.91 -28.03
N GLU A 768 9.49 6.62 -27.78
CA GLU A 768 10.36 6.13 -26.72
C GLU A 768 11.47 5.26 -27.29
N LEU A 769 12.66 5.36 -26.71
CA LEU A 769 13.78 4.46 -26.98
C LEU A 769 13.90 3.50 -25.81
N ARG A 770 13.68 2.20 -26.05
CA ARG A 770 13.97 1.15 -25.08
C ARG A 770 15.34 0.57 -25.37
N ARG A 771 16.24 0.59 -24.39
CA ARG A 771 17.59 0.05 -24.52
C ARG A 771 17.70 -1.25 -23.76
N ARG A 772 18.21 -2.28 -24.41
CA ARG A 772 18.75 -3.48 -23.74
C ARG A 772 20.24 -3.28 -23.48
N PHE A 773 20.69 -3.52 -22.26
CA PHE A 773 22.09 -3.31 -21.89
C PHE A 773 22.59 -4.25 -20.79
N ASP A 774 23.91 -4.37 -20.72
CA ASP A 774 24.63 -4.99 -19.61
C ASP A 774 24.71 -4.00 -18.45
N ARG A 775 24.03 -4.32 -17.37
CA ARG A 775 23.98 -3.48 -16.16
C ARG A 775 24.93 -3.94 -15.07
N ALA A 776 25.98 -4.68 -15.38
CA ALA A 776 26.99 -5.09 -14.41
C ALA A 776 27.58 -3.92 -13.59
N VAL A 777 27.59 -2.72 -14.17
CA VAL A 777 28.06 -1.48 -13.54
C VAL A 777 26.91 -0.49 -13.44
N SER A 778 26.71 0.08 -12.25
CA SER A 778 25.74 1.13 -11.95
C SER A 778 26.14 2.49 -12.55
N TYR A 779 25.21 3.43 -12.64
CA TYR A 779 25.43 4.83 -13.08
C TYR A 779 25.88 5.00 -14.54
N GLN A 780 25.48 4.09 -15.44
CA GLN A 780 25.57 4.39 -16.87
C GLN A 780 24.67 5.59 -17.19
N SER A 781 25.22 6.58 -17.87
CA SER A 781 24.45 7.75 -18.28
C SER A 781 24.94 8.35 -19.59
N ALA A 782 24.01 8.91 -20.35
CA ALA A 782 24.30 9.63 -21.59
C ALA A 782 23.38 10.85 -21.76
N ASP A 783 23.93 11.94 -22.26
CA ASP A 783 23.13 13.07 -22.75
C ASP A 783 22.58 12.72 -24.14
N VAL A 784 21.27 12.82 -24.29
CA VAL A 784 20.53 12.43 -25.49
C VAL A 784 20.26 13.67 -26.33
N TYR A 785 20.54 13.57 -27.63
CA TYR A 785 20.22 14.60 -28.61
C TYR A 785 19.42 13.99 -29.76
N VAL A 786 18.40 14.72 -30.21
CA VAL A 786 17.56 14.38 -31.36
C VAL A 786 17.68 15.49 -32.40
N ASP A 787 18.10 15.14 -33.62
CA ASP A 787 18.34 16.10 -34.71
C ASP A 787 19.24 17.28 -34.25
N GLY A 788 20.27 16.97 -33.47
CA GLY A 788 21.23 17.94 -32.90
C GLY A 788 20.71 18.77 -31.71
N ARG A 789 19.47 18.57 -31.26
CA ARG A 789 18.86 19.30 -30.13
C ARG A 789 18.89 18.44 -28.87
N TRP A 790 19.26 19.04 -27.74
CA TRP A 790 19.27 18.35 -26.45
C TRP A 790 17.86 17.89 -26.05
N ALA A 791 17.72 16.60 -25.74
CA ALA A 791 16.48 15.95 -25.37
C ALA A 791 16.38 15.65 -23.87
N GLY A 792 17.51 15.44 -23.20
CA GLY A 792 17.57 15.13 -21.78
C GLY A 792 18.77 14.25 -21.45
N ARG A 793 18.91 13.92 -20.16
CA ARG A 793 19.89 12.94 -19.69
C ARG A 793 19.20 11.61 -19.43
N TRP A 794 19.73 10.55 -20.04
CA TRP A 794 19.34 9.18 -19.74
C TRP A 794 20.27 8.65 -18.65
N LEU A 795 19.72 8.41 -17.45
CA LEU A 795 20.45 7.90 -16.30
C LEU A 795 19.93 6.51 -15.90
N ALA A 796 20.83 5.54 -15.81
CA ALA A 796 20.59 4.21 -15.28
C ALA A 796 21.43 4.03 -14.00
N PRO A 797 20.90 4.38 -12.82
CA PRO A 797 21.67 4.37 -11.57
C PRO A 797 21.78 2.97 -10.96
N ASN A 798 20.90 2.03 -11.31
CA ASN A 798 20.93 0.66 -10.82
C ASN A 798 22.03 -0.15 -11.52
N GLY A 799 22.73 -0.99 -10.76
CA GLY A 799 23.71 -1.95 -11.28
C GLY A 799 23.50 -3.32 -10.64
N ASN A 800 23.70 -4.38 -11.43
CA ASN A 800 23.55 -5.75 -10.96
C ASN A 800 24.61 -6.65 -11.63
N PRO A 801 25.62 -7.12 -10.89
CA PRO A 801 26.63 -8.01 -11.45
C PRO A 801 26.18 -9.47 -11.58
N HIS A 802 25.02 -9.84 -11.03
CA HIS A 802 24.47 -11.20 -11.04
C HIS A 802 23.51 -11.41 -12.22
N GLN A 803 22.40 -10.68 -12.22
CA GLN A 803 21.41 -10.68 -13.30
C GLN A 803 21.68 -9.49 -14.22
N ARG A 804 22.53 -9.70 -15.23
CA ARG A 804 23.20 -8.60 -15.94
C ARG A 804 22.42 -8.01 -17.11
N TRP A 805 21.46 -8.72 -17.71
CA TRP A 805 20.63 -8.10 -18.72
C TRP A 805 19.58 -7.21 -18.07
N ALA A 806 19.37 -6.03 -18.65
CA ALA A 806 18.27 -5.16 -18.28
C ALA A 806 17.73 -4.36 -19.47
N GLU A 807 16.49 -3.92 -19.33
CA GLU A 807 15.84 -3.00 -20.25
C GLU A 807 15.42 -1.72 -19.53
N ASP A 808 15.88 -0.57 -20.00
CA ASP A 808 15.41 0.75 -19.57
C ASP A 808 14.83 1.53 -20.76
N THR A 809 14.13 2.62 -20.48
CA THR A 809 13.42 3.37 -21.53
C THR A 809 13.55 4.86 -21.31
N PHE A 810 13.81 5.58 -22.39
CA PHE A 810 13.87 7.03 -22.42
C PHE A 810 12.82 7.58 -23.37
N ALA A 811 11.91 8.39 -22.83
CA ALA A 811 10.90 9.07 -23.62
C ALA A 811 11.50 10.32 -24.30
N LEU A 812 11.41 10.40 -25.62
CA LEU A 812 11.86 11.58 -26.35
C LEU A 812 10.82 12.70 -26.23
N PRO A 813 11.21 13.93 -25.89
CA PRO A 813 10.27 15.03 -25.75
C PRO A 813 9.43 15.22 -27.03
N PRO A 814 8.08 15.24 -26.95
CA PRO A 814 7.22 15.37 -28.12
C PRO A 814 7.51 16.60 -28.99
N ALA A 815 8.05 17.67 -28.39
CA ALA A 815 8.47 18.88 -29.09
C ALA A 815 9.66 18.67 -30.06
N LEU A 816 10.38 17.56 -29.96
CA LEU A 816 11.50 17.18 -30.83
C LEU A 816 11.10 16.18 -31.90
N THR A 817 10.07 15.36 -31.66
CA THR A 817 9.72 14.21 -32.52
C THR A 817 8.47 14.41 -33.37
N ARG A 818 7.53 15.26 -32.94
CA ARG A 818 6.20 15.40 -33.56
C ARG A 818 6.25 15.60 -35.07
N GLY A 819 5.58 14.71 -35.80
CA GLY A 819 5.44 14.77 -37.26
C GLY A 819 6.68 14.33 -38.05
N ARG A 820 7.74 13.89 -37.37
CA ARG A 820 8.93 13.29 -37.97
C ARG A 820 8.69 11.79 -38.15
N SER A 821 9.23 11.22 -39.23
CA SER A 821 9.22 9.77 -39.50
C SER A 821 10.62 9.14 -39.45
N GLU A 822 11.62 9.98 -39.19
CA GLU A 822 13.03 9.65 -39.12
C GLU A 822 13.66 10.64 -38.14
N LEU A 823 14.52 10.14 -37.25
CA LEU A 823 15.18 10.91 -36.20
C LEU A 823 16.67 10.54 -36.18
N GLU A 824 17.54 11.54 -36.18
CA GLU A 824 18.96 11.35 -35.84
C GLU A 824 19.11 11.36 -34.32
N VAL A 825 19.53 10.23 -33.74
CA VAL A 825 19.80 10.08 -32.31
C VAL A 825 21.30 10.11 -32.08
N ARG A 826 21.71 10.95 -31.13
CA ARG A 826 23.09 11.05 -30.68
C ARG A 826 23.15 10.95 -29.16
N LEU A 827 23.95 10.02 -28.67
CA LEU A 827 24.14 9.74 -27.25
C LEU A 827 25.57 10.14 -26.86
N GLU A 828 25.72 11.00 -25.87
CA GLU A 828 27.03 11.40 -25.32
C GLU A 828 27.19 10.80 -23.92
N PRO A 829 27.94 9.70 -23.75
CA PRO A 829 28.22 9.13 -22.44
C PRO A 829 28.82 10.17 -21.47
N ALA A 830 28.40 10.15 -20.21
CA ALA A 830 28.82 11.15 -19.24
C ALA A 830 30.34 11.09 -18.98
N PRO A 831 31.06 12.25 -19.01
CA PRO A 831 32.50 12.28 -18.78
C PRO A 831 32.88 11.71 -17.40
N GLY A 832 33.84 10.78 -17.37
CA GLY A 832 34.31 10.15 -16.13
C GLY A 832 33.34 9.13 -15.51
N GLY A 833 32.19 8.90 -16.13
CA GLY A 833 31.27 7.81 -15.78
C GLY A 833 31.70 6.47 -16.36
N PRO A 834 31.00 5.38 -16.00
CA PRO A 834 31.17 4.08 -16.64
C PRO A 834 30.79 4.16 -18.13
N ALA A 835 31.33 3.23 -18.92
CA ALA A 835 31.00 3.14 -20.34
C ALA A 835 29.50 2.89 -20.54
N TRP A 836 28.90 3.57 -21.51
CA TRP A 836 27.54 3.34 -21.96
C TRP A 836 27.49 2.05 -22.78
N HIS A 837 26.75 1.05 -22.30
CA HIS A 837 26.52 -0.19 -23.01
C HIS A 837 25.14 -0.18 -23.68
N ALA A 838 25.05 -0.74 -24.89
CA ALA A 838 23.81 -1.14 -25.52
C ALA A 838 24.00 -2.39 -26.38
N ALA A 839 23.04 -3.31 -26.29
CA ALA A 839 22.86 -4.44 -27.19
C ALA A 839 21.78 -4.16 -28.24
N ARG A 840 20.76 -3.38 -27.87
CA ARG A 840 19.65 -3.06 -28.76
C ARG A 840 18.96 -1.76 -28.35
N TYR A 841 18.43 -1.03 -29.34
CA TYR A 841 17.46 0.03 -29.14
C TYR A 841 16.17 -0.30 -29.89
N ASP A 842 15.07 -0.51 -29.18
CA ASP A 842 13.73 -0.57 -29.78
C ASP A 842 13.07 0.80 -29.74
N VAL A 843 12.46 1.20 -30.86
CA VAL A 843 11.77 2.47 -31.00
C VAL A 843 10.27 2.24 -30.92
N LEU A 844 9.66 2.71 -29.84
CA LEU A 844 8.23 2.61 -29.62
C LEU A 844 7.56 3.91 -30.04
N SER A 845 6.67 3.84 -31.03
CA SER A 845 5.79 4.95 -31.41
C SER A 845 4.41 4.74 -30.78
N THR A 846 3.98 5.70 -29.96
CA THR A 846 2.64 5.70 -29.34
C THR A 846 1.69 6.57 -30.15
N ALA A 847 0.49 6.10 -30.46
CA ALA A 847 -0.54 6.74 -31.29
C ALA A 847 -1.50 7.66 -30.53
#